data_AF-A0A381VZY2-F1
#
_entry.id   AF-A0A381VZY2-F1
#
_cell.length_a   1.000
_cell.length_b   1.000
_cell.length_c   1.000
_cell.angle_alpha   90.00
_cell.angle_beta   90.00
_cell.angle_gamma   90.00
#
_symmetry.space_group_name_H-M   'P 1'
#
loop_
_entity.id
_entity.type
_entity.pdbx_description
1 polymer ?
#
loop_
_entity_poly.entity_id
_entity_poly.type
_entity_poly.pdbx_seq_one_letter_code
_entity_poly.pdbx_strand_id
1 'polypeptide(L)'
;LEVFVSEQTYLVSGQSIEIIEGSGTSYIDSLFNNRFGSPIKWVSDPYLNAEYSVNGSTVITYSFPGLLGTTALFNYADDVGEIVAVPFSAQQAADTRLALAKISEYINVTFVEVEEVGDAVGTIRFGINTITDEEGNYREGIAATGDPPSEEPRGGDVWFNKWFTNVADFSTGLVRYGEGDNIGSVTGDGDVTVLYHEIFHTLGIEHPGDHPTIPFPEGKNSRESSVMAGEFNNTLPAVHIDGVNYVVASTPMVYDIAAIQYLYGANMTHNSGDTTYSFDPDTPFIEAIWDAGGNDTLDFSNFSESNTISLVDGEHSTIGFDAKTNEDVDWSMTDNLGIAFNAIIENAIGGSGADTITGNSSRNNIEGGAGNDTIDGGAGIDTAIYKDSSSNFIITKNDNGTVSVNHSLKNETFTISLKNDGYGNVFYVNDVAQTMSSSLYRGMTYKFDQSDASNANHHLRFSTTSDGIHAGGSEYTTGVTVVGTPGQTGAYTEIIVPDTAPDTLYVYCHNHSGIGFSSNIEVNEGTDTLTNVEYMKFSDKTVSKISLEYSLSSDTDPSQNILTAHSETTLSGTLNFNAGNNIIILDGQATTYRGLEGDDTYFISQLLPKNSKISITDTSGDNTIQLPANTYIDTSLFTKNAARLTLEDGREVTISGADKFTYNVGGNITN
;
A
#
# COMPACT_ATOMS: atom_id res chain seq x y z
N LEU A 1 32.52 -0.55 20.21
CA LEU A 1 32.57 0.18 18.92
C LEU A 1 34.03 0.43 18.68
N GLU A 2 34.65 -0.29 17.74
CA GLU A 2 35.95 0.13 17.23
C GLU A 2 35.73 1.49 16.58
N VAL A 3 36.52 2.48 16.98
CA VAL A 3 36.45 3.84 16.44
C VAL A 3 37.14 3.81 15.09
N PHE A 4 36.36 3.80 14.02
CA PHE A 4 36.89 3.91 12.67
C PHE A 4 37.18 5.38 12.39
N VAL A 5 38.41 5.66 12.00
CA VAL A 5 38.82 6.99 11.54
C VAL A 5 38.63 6.99 10.03
N SER A 6 37.79 7.90 9.55
CA SER A 6 37.59 8.10 8.11
C SER A 6 38.91 8.51 7.43
N GLU A 7 39.13 8.02 6.21
CA GLU A 7 40.23 8.47 5.35
C GLU A 7 39.86 9.77 4.58
N GLN A 8 38.57 10.16 4.60
CA GLN A 8 38.13 11.46 4.12
C GLN A 8 38.51 12.54 5.13
N THR A 9 38.94 13.69 4.63
CA THR A 9 39.35 14.81 5.48
C THR A 9 38.64 16.11 5.14
N TYR A 10 38.63 16.99 6.12
CA TYR A 10 38.15 18.36 6.04
C TYR A 10 38.79 19.21 4.92
N LEU A 11 40.00 18.84 4.48
CA LEU A 11 40.78 19.61 3.50
C LEU A 11 40.83 18.97 2.12
N VAL A 12 40.60 17.66 2.04
CA VAL A 12 40.69 16.87 0.81
C VAL A 12 39.56 15.84 0.84
N SER A 13 38.64 15.95 -0.12
CA SER A 13 37.59 14.94 -0.29
C SER A 13 38.22 13.61 -0.69
N GLY A 14 37.87 12.56 0.06
CA GLY A 14 38.22 11.17 -0.24
C GLY A 14 37.17 10.45 -1.07
N GLN A 15 36.09 11.15 -1.42
CA GLN A 15 34.92 10.60 -2.10
C GLN A 15 34.91 10.92 -3.58
N SER A 16 34.12 10.15 -4.32
CA SER A 16 33.95 10.33 -5.76
C SER A 16 32.48 10.42 -6.10
N ILE A 17 32.19 11.13 -7.17
CA ILE A 17 30.84 11.22 -7.73
C ILE A 17 30.77 10.48 -9.06
N GLU A 18 29.57 10.05 -9.41
CA GLU A 18 29.26 9.53 -10.72
C GLU A 18 28.22 10.44 -11.39
N ILE A 19 28.49 10.83 -12.63
CA ILE A 19 27.50 11.50 -13.49
C ILE A 19 26.75 10.39 -14.23
N ILE A 20 25.43 10.34 -14.06
CA ILE A 20 24.59 9.33 -14.69
C ILE A 20 23.68 9.94 -15.75
N GLU A 21 23.12 9.11 -16.63
CA GLU A 21 22.10 9.57 -17.59
C GLU A 21 20.78 9.87 -16.85
N GLY A 22 20.02 10.84 -17.36
CA GLY A 22 18.66 11.08 -16.87
C GLY A 22 17.77 9.86 -17.07
N SER A 23 16.74 9.73 -16.23
CA SER A 23 15.83 8.58 -16.27
C SER A 23 14.95 8.54 -17.52
N GLY A 24 14.74 9.69 -18.16
CA GLY A 24 13.76 9.85 -19.24
C GLY A 24 12.33 9.98 -18.72
N THR A 25 12.14 9.97 -17.40
CA THR A 25 10.86 10.09 -16.71
C THR A 25 10.78 11.47 -16.07
N SER A 26 9.84 12.30 -16.55
CA SER A 26 9.83 13.74 -16.23
C SER A 26 9.75 14.06 -14.75
N TYR A 27 8.97 13.29 -13.97
CA TYR A 27 8.78 13.54 -12.54
C TYR A 27 9.99 13.14 -11.69
N ILE A 28 10.82 12.23 -12.19
CA ILE A 28 12.10 11.86 -11.59
C ILE A 28 13.13 12.94 -11.96
N ASP A 29 13.26 13.21 -13.25
CA ASP A 29 14.28 14.11 -13.77
C ASP A 29 14.07 15.57 -13.31
N SER A 30 12.83 16.00 -13.07
CA SER A 30 12.53 17.35 -12.56
C SER A 30 13.10 17.65 -11.17
N LEU A 31 13.50 16.61 -10.43
CA LEU A 31 14.07 16.73 -9.09
C LEU A 31 15.59 16.60 -9.06
N PHE A 32 16.28 16.37 -10.19
CA PHE A 32 17.73 16.16 -10.14
C PHE A 32 18.54 17.45 -10.17
N ASN A 33 19.60 17.47 -9.36
CA ASN A 33 20.67 18.43 -9.56
C ASN A 33 21.39 18.16 -10.88
N ASN A 34 21.17 19.04 -11.85
CA ASN A 34 21.73 18.96 -13.17
C ASN A 34 22.59 20.18 -13.50
N ARG A 35 23.30 20.74 -12.51
CA ARG A 35 24.26 21.84 -12.70
C ARG A 35 25.27 21.58 -13.82
N PHE A 36 25.55 20.31 -14.14
CA PHE A 36 26.43 19.87 -15.23
C PHE A 36 25.67 19.30 -16.45
N GLY A 37 24.35 19.44 -16.51
CA GLY A 37 23.48 18.92 -17.57
C GLY A 37 23.07 17.46 -17.39
N SER A 38 23.46 16.81 -16.29
CA SER A 38 23.14 15.41 -15.98
C SER A 38 23.09 15.19 -14.47
N PRO A 39 22.28 14.24 -13.96
CA PRO A 39 22.21 13.91 -12.55
C PRO A 39 23.54 13.38 -12.00
N ILE A 40 23.77 13.63 -10.71
CA ILE A 40 24.98 13.22 -10.00
C ILE A 40 24.62 12.44 -8.74
N LYS A 41 25.46 11.47 -8.38
CA LYS A 41 25.33 10.68 -7.16
C LYS A 41 26.68 10.35 -6.55
N TRP A 42 26.67 9.92 -5.29
CA TRP A 42 27.86 9.36 -4.65
C TRP A 42 28.25 8.01 -5.23
N VAL A 43 29.56 7.81 -5.44
CA VAL A 43 30.16 6.49 -5.54
C VAL A 43 30.34 5.94 -4.12
N SER A 44 30.28 4.62 -3.97
CA SER A 44 30.48 3.99 -2.67
C SER A 44 31.86 4.33 -2.09
N ASP A 45 31.91 4.55 -0.77
CA ASP A 45 33.14 4.82 -0.03
C ASP A 45 34.21 3.76 -0.35
N PRO A 46 35.34 4.12 -0.98
CA PRO A 46 36.30 3.15 -1.48
C PRO A 46 37.05 2.40 -0.36
N TYR A 47 37.03 2.93 0.87
CA TYR A 47 37.73 2.36 2.02
C TYR A 47 36.83 1.45 2.86
N LEU A 48 35.54 1.78 2.94
CA LEU A 48 34.58 1.05 3.78
C LEU A 48 33.62 0.15 2.99
N ASN A 49 33.55 0.28 1.65
CA ASN A 49 32.66 -0.53 0.81
C ASN A 49 32.83 -2.03 1.03
N ALA A 50 34.07 -2.53 1.10
CA ALA A 50 34.33 -3.96 1.25
C ALA A 50 33.83 -4.55 2.58
N GLU A 51 33.69 -3.72 3.61
CA GLU A 51 33.27 -4.13 4.95
C GLU A 51 31.77 -3.93 5.16
N TYR A 52 31.22 -2.82 4.65
CA TYR A 52 29.87 -2.36 4.99
C TYR A 52 28.83 -2.51 3.87
N SER A 53 29.25 -2.74 2.62
CA SER A 53 28.29 -2.94 1.53
C SER A 53 27.49 -4.22 1.77
N VAL A 54 26.17 -4.07 1.88
CA VAL A 54 25.22 -5.16 2.03
C VAL A 54 24.48 -5.31 0.70
N ASN A 55 24.53 -6.49 0.09
CA ASN A 55 23.89 -6.78 -1.20
C ASN A 55 24.30 -5.80 -2.33
N GLY A 56 25.53 -5.28 -2.28
CA GLY A 56 26.02 -4.32 -3.27
C GLY A 56 25.48 -2.91 -3.09
N SER A 57 25.02 -2.55 -1.89
CA SER A 57 24.63 -1.19 -1.54
C SER A 57 25.78 -0.20 -1.70
N THR A 58 25.44 1.05 -2.02
CA THR A 58 26.37 2.18 -1.97
C THR A 58 26.63 2.52 -0.50
N VAL A 59 27.89 2.48 -0.06
CA VAL A 59 28.28 2.89 1.29
C VAL A 59 28.57 4.39 1.30
N ILE A 60 27.86 5.13 2.17
CA ILE A 60 28.05 6.56 2.37
C ILE A 60 28.35 6.81 3.85
N THR A 61 29.47 7.45 4.16
CA THR A 61 29.78 7.77 5.56
C THR A 61 29.14 9.07 5.99
N TYR A 62 28.82 9.18 7.28
CA TYR A 62 28.38 10.43 7.86
C TYR A 62 28.98 10.68 9.24
N SER A 63 29.01 11.93 9.66
CA SER A 63 29.62 12.32 10.94
C SER A 63 29.01 13.58 11.54
N PHE A 64 29.30 13.81 12.82
CA PHE A 64 28.81 14.94 13.60
C PHE A 64 29.99 15.74 14.19
N PRO A 65 30.38 16.87 13.60
CA PRO A 65 31.46 17.70 14.14
C PRO A 65 31.19 18.14 15.58
N GLY A 66 32.19 17.95 16.44
CA GLY A 66 32.16 18.33 17.86
C GLY A 66 31.26 17.46 18.76
N LEU A 67 30.52 16.49 18.21
CA LEU A 67 29.75 15.54 19.02
C LEU A 67 30.69 14.77 19.95
N LEU A 68 30.27 14.53 21.19
CA LEU A 68 31.10 13.90 22.25
C LEU A 68 32.42 14.65 22.57
N GLY A 69 32.57 15.90 22.14
CA GLY A 69 33.76 16.71 22.42
C GLY A 69 34.94 16.40 21.49
N THR A 70 34.67 15.89 20.30
CA THR A 70 35.68 15.76 19.23
C THR A 70 36.30 17.11 18.87
N THR A 71 37.53 17.10 18.35
CA THR A 71 38.30 18.32 18.03
C THR A 71 38.11 18.80 16.59
N ALA A 72 36.99 18.46 15.97
CA ALA A 72 36.76 18.70 14.55
C ALA A 72 36.63 20.19 14.18
N LEU A 73 36.94 20.50 12.91
CA LEU A 73 36.80 21.84 12.33
C LEU A 73 35.39 22.05 11.76
N PHE A 74 34.87 23.27 11.85
CA PHE A 74 33.51 23.61 11.41
C PHE A 74 33.46 24.60 10.24
N ASN A 75 34.60 25.12 9.79
CA ASN A 75 34.66 26.29 8.91
C ASN A 75 35.72 26.16 7.81
N TYR A 76 35.30 26.29 6.55
CA TYR A 76 36.11 25.94 5.39
C TYR A 76 37.06 27.09 5.06
N ALA A 77 38.02 26.86 4.17
CA ALA A 77 38.98 27.91 3.81
C ALA A 77 38.33 29.08 3.05
N ASP A 78 37.22 28.81 2.35
CA ASP A 78 36.41 29.74 1.57
C ASP A 78 35.25 30.37 2.36
N ASP A 79 35.02 29.91 3.59
CA ASP A 79 33.99 30.44 4.47
C ASP A 79 34.28 31.91 4.84
N VAL A 80 33.24 32.75 4.72
CA VAL A 80 33.31 34.19 4.95
C VAL A 80 32.28 34.65 6.00
N GLY A 81 32.67 35.63 6.82
CA GLY A 81 31.82 36.22 7.86
C GLY A 81 32.10 35.71 9.28
N GLU A 82 31.24 36.10 10.22
CA GLU A 82 31.30 35.61 11.60
C GLU A 82 30.54 34.29 11.74
N ILE A 83 31.30 33.21 11.86
CA ILE A 83 30.80 31.85 11.89
C ILE A 83 30.72 31.38 13.33
N VAL A 84 29.50 31.05 13.76
CA VAL A 84 29.22 30.51 15.09
C VAL A 84 28.67 29.11 14.89
N ALA A 85 29.52 28.12 15.10
CA ALA A 85 29.16 26.72 15.00
C ALA A 85 28.84 26.13 16.37
N VAL A 86 27.87 25.22 16.40
CA VAL A 86 27.46 24.48 17.60
C VAL A 86 27.36 23.00 17.23
N PRO A 87 27.92 22.08 18.04
CA PRO A 87 27.72 20.66 17.82
C PRO A 87 26.23 20.31 17.92
N PHE A 88 25.80 19.31 17.15
CA PHE A 88 24.51 18.69 17.40
C PHE A 88 24.42 18.17 18.83
N SER A 89 23.22 18.28 19.41
CA SER A 89 22.91 17.57 20.65
C SER A 89 22.88 16.06 20.42
N ALA A 90 22.98 15.28 21.50
CA ALA A 90 22.87 13.83 21.41
C ALA A 90 21.52 13.38 20.83
N GLN A 91 20.44 14.14 21.07
CA GLN A 91 19.12 13.86 20.53
C GLN A 91 19.07 14.11 19.02
N GLN A 92 19.50 15.29 18.55
CA GLN A 92 19.57 15.61 17.12
C GLN A 92 20.40 14.59 16.32
N ALA A 93 21.52 14.13 16.88
CA ALA A 93 22.30 13.07 16.26
C ALA A 93 21.56 11.72 16.26
N ALA A 94 20.78 11.40 17.30
CA ALA A 94 19.95 10.19 17.33
C ALA A 94 18.82 10.25 16.29
N ASP A 95 18.14 11.38 16.15
CA ASP A 95 17.07 11.57 15.16
C ASP A 95 17.63 11.50 13.73
N THR A 96 18.82 12.05 13.50
CA THR A 96 19.53 11.91 12.21
C THR A 96 19.85 10.46 11.87
N ARG A 97 20.28 9.66 12.84
CA ARG A 97 20.49 8.21 12.63
C ARG A 97 19.20 7.50 12.25
N LEU A 98 18.08 7.86 12.88
CA LEU A 98 16.76 7.31 12.56
C LEU A 98 16.31 7.71 11.15
N ALA A 99 16.50 8.97 10.76
CA ALA A 99 16.19 9.44 9.41
C ALA A 99 17.02 8.72 8.34
N LEU A 100 18.33 8.57 8.53
CA LEU A 100 19.19 7.82 7.60
C LEU A 100 18.83 6.33 7.52
N ALA A 101 18.46 5.71 8.65
CA ALA A 101 17.95 4.34 8.67
C ALA A 101 16.64 4.23 7.90
N LYS A 102 15.71 5.17 8.08
CA LYS A 102 14.45 5.23 7.36
C LYS A 102 14.66 5.39 5.86
N ILE A 103 15.58 6.25 5.43
CA ILE A 103 15.95 6.39 4.01
C ILE A 103 16.46 5.06 3.44
N SER A 104 17.26 4.32 4.21
CA SER A 104 17.81 3.02 3.80
C SER A 104 16.74 1.94 3.62
N GLU A 105 15.52 2.12 4.13
CA GLU A 105 14.39 1.23 3.81
C GLU A 105 13.97 1.36 2.34
N TYR A 106 14.12 2.55 1.75
CA TYR A 106 13.69 2.86 0.38
C TYR A 106 14.75 2.57 -0.68
N ILE A 107 16.03 2.78 -0.37
CA ILE A 107 17.14 2.73 -1.34
C ILE A 107 18.26 1.78 -0.92
N ASN A 108 19.01 1.28 -1.91
CA ASN A 108 20.15 0.40 -1.71
C ASN A 108 21.42 1.17 -1.28
N VAL A 109 21.31 1.89 -0.17
CA VAL A 109 22.40 2.66 0.47
C VAL A 109 22.64 2.12 1.87
N THR A 110 23.90 2.09 2.30
CA THR A 110 24.28 1.83 3.68
C THR A 110 24.98 3.04 4.25
N PHE A 111 24.31 3.76 5.14
CA PHE A 111 24.89 4.87 5.87
C PHE A 111 25.74 4.36 7.04
N VAL A 112 27.00 4.83 7.11
CA VAL A 112 27.96 4.42 8.14
C VAL A 112 28.44 5.62 8.93
N GLU A 113 28.14 5.65 10.22
CA GLU A 113 28.66 6.71 11.09
C GLU A 113 30.17 6.54 11.32
N VAL A 114 30.90 7.65 11.18
CA VAL A 114 32.31 7.74 11.54
C VAL A 114 32.52 8.86 12.56
N GLU A 115 33.48 8.67 13.47
CA GLU A 115 33.83 9.71 14.45
C GLU A 115 34.78 10.72 13.82
N GLU A 116 34.51 12.02 13.99
CA GLU A 116 35.44 13.05 13.52
C GLU A 116 36.62 13.20 14.48
N VAL A 117 37.85 13.03 14.00
CA VAL A 117 39.06 13.18 14.81
C VAL A 117 40.12 13.99 14.04
N GLY A 118 40.44 15.18 14.55
CA GLY A 118 41.33 16.10 13.85
C GLY A 118 40.70 16.55 12.53
N ASP A 119 41.36 16.23 11.41
CA ASP A 119 40.85 16.56 10.08
C ASP A 119 39.99 15.44 9.48
N ALA A 120 39.89 14.25 10.09
CA ALA A 120 39.11 13.13 9.55
C ALA A 120 37.60 13.35 9.75
N VAL A 121 36.80 13.19 8.68
CA VAL A 121 35.36 13.46 8.65
C VAL A 121 34.61 12.44 7.79
N GLY A 122 33.29 12.31 7.95
CA GLY A 122 32.43 11.54 7.05
C GLY A 122 32.14 12.28 5.74
N THR A 123 31.54 11.57 4.79
CA THR A 123 31.08 12.13 3.51
C THR A 123 30.00 13.18 3.68
N ILE A 124 29.05 12.92 4.58
CA ILE A 124 27.99 13.85 4.93
C ILE A 124 28.22 14.28 6.38
N ARG A 125 28.34 15.59 6.60
CA ARG A 125 28.57 16.13 7.96
C ARG A 125 27.33 16.89 8.43
N PHE A 126 26.88 16.61 9.65
CA PHE A 126 25.70 17.26 10.22
C PHE A 126 26.06 18.15 11.39
N GLY A 127 25.79 19.45 11.27
CA GLY A 127 26.07 20.39 12.35
C GLY A 127 25.20 21.64 12.32
N ILE A 128 25.38 22.48 13.34
CA ILE A 128 24.72 23.78 13.41
C ILE A 128 25.77 24.87 13.14
N ASN A 129 25.44 25.82 12.27
CA ASN A 129 26.34 26.90 11.90
C ASN A 129 25.61 28.23 11.59
N THR A 130 26.35 29.35 11.56
CA THR A 130 25.85 30.58 10.93
C THR A 130 25.88 30.38 9.41
N ILE A 131 24.74 30.49 8.75
CA ILE A 131 24.66 30.46 7.28
C ILE A 131 24.86 31.88 6.75
N THR A 132 25.88 32.08 5.92
CA THR A 132 26.23 33.37 5.29
C THR A 132 26.09 33.32 3.76
N ASP A 133 25.95 34.49 3.12
CA ASP A 133 26.10 34.66 1.67
C ASP A 133 27.59 34.74 1.27
N GLU A 134 27.87 34.81 -0.03
CA GLU A 134 29.24 34.89 -0.56
C GLU A 134 30.00 36.17 -0.14
N GLU A 135 29.31 37.18 0.38
CA GLU A 135 29.90 38.38 0.97
C GLU A 135 30.11 38.27 2.49
N GLY A 136 29.71 37.15 3.11
CA GLY A 136 29.82 36.90 4.54
C GLY A 136 28.71 37.53 5.38
N ASN A 137 27.62 37.98 4.78
CA ASN A 137 26.45 38.47 5.50
C ASN A 137 25.54 37.31 5.92
N TYR A 138 24.98 37.39 7.12
CA TYR A 138 24.03 36.40 7.63
C TYR A 138 22.77 36.33 6.75
N ARG A 139 22.37 35.11 6.35
CA ARG A 139 21.14 34.86 5.59
C ARG A 139 19.96 34.66 6.53
N GLU A 140 19.23 35.73 6.79
CA GLU A 140 17.99 35.71 7.57
C GLU A 140 16.90 34.92 6.81
N GLY A 141 16.26 33.96 7.49
CA GLY A 141 15.17 33.14 6.94
C GLY A 141 15.57 31.80 6.31
N ILE A 142 16.87 31.50 6.17
CA ILE A 142 17.32 30.15 5.76
C ILE A 142 17.43 29.27 7.00
N ALA A 143 16.66 28.19 7.03
CA ALA A 143 16.62 27.25 8.15
C ALA A 143 17.82 26.30 8.15
N ALA A 144 18.14 25.72 7.00
CA ALA A 144 19.27 24.83 6.81
C ALA A 144 19.75 24.85 5.34
N THR A 145 20.85 24.16 5.09
CA THR A 145 21.40 23.92 3.75
C THR A 145 22.02 22.53 3.69
N GLY A 146 21.78 21.78 2.62
CA GLY A 146 22.51 20.58 2.24
C GLY A 146 23.29 20.83 0.94
N ASP A 147 24.60 20.60 0.95
CA ASP A 147 25.40 20.65 -0.27
C ASP A 147 25.20 19.35 -1.08
N PRO A 148 25.03 19.43 -2.42
CA PRO A 148 24.85 18.25 -3.26
C PRO A 148 26.13 17.40 -3.36
N PRO A 149 26.05 16.18 -3.92
CA PRO A 149 27.22 15.37 -4.19
C PRO A 149 28.31 16.14 -4.95
N SER A 150 29.53 16.18 -4.42
CA SER A 150 30.65 16.81 -5.10
C SER A 150 32.01 16.25 -4.66
N GLU A 151 33.04 16.47 -5.47
CA GLU A 151 34.42 16.11 -5.13
C GLU A 151 35.10 17.14 -4.22
N GLU A 152 34.40 18.21 -3.80
CA GLU A 152 34.92 19.18 -2.86
C GLU A 152 34.76 18.68 -1.41
N PRO A 153 35.64 19.06 -0.46
CA PRO A 153 35.57 18.59 0.92
C PRO A 153 34.23 18.86 1.62
N ARG A 154 33.51 19.89 1.21
CA ARG A 154 32.19 20.29 1.75
C ARG A 154 31.00 19.59 1.08
N GLY A 155 31.22 18.84 0.00
CA GLY A 155 30.14 18.16 -0.71
C GLY A 155 29.40 17.21 0.21
N GLY A 156 28.07 17.30 0.27
CA GLY A 156 27.25 16.50 1.17
C GLY A 156 27.09 17.09 2.58
N ASP A 157 27.72 18.21 2.93
CA ASP A 157 27.54 18.77 4.26
C ASP A 157 26.13 19.35 4.46
N VAL A 158 25.59 19.12 5.67
CA VAL A 158 24.31 19.64 6.12
C VAL A 158 24.52 20.57 7.32
N TRP A 159 24.18 21.84 7.12
CA TRP A 159 24.27 22.88 8.14
C TRP A 159 22.89 23.43 8.48
N PHE A 160 22.48 23.26 9.73
CA PHE A 160 21.31 23.94 10.29
C PHE A 160 21.71 25.30 10.82
N ASN A 161 20.86 26.29 10.68
CA ASN A 161 21.17 27.65 11.12
C ASN A 161 21.25 27.72 12.66
N LYS A 162 22.13 28.56 13.21
CA LYS A 162 22.43 28.69 14.65
C LYS A 162 21.23 28.83 15.59
N TRP A 163 20.08 29.29 15.12
CA TRP A 163 18.88 29.40 15.98
C TRP A 163 18.24 28.04 16.27
N PHE A 164 18.54 26.99 15.49
CA PHE A 164 18.13 25.60 15.75
C PHE A 164 18.66 25.05 17.09
N THR A 165 19.68 25.66 17.72
CA THR A 165 20.23 25.18 18.99
C THR A 165 19.24 25.18 20.15
N ASN A 166 18.18 25.99 20.08
CA ASN A 166 17.25 26.21 21.19
C ASN A 166 15.80 25.82 20.89
N VAL A 167 15.48 25.46 19.63
CA VAL A 167 14.09 25.29 19.18
C VAL A 167 13.80 23.94 18.54
N ALA A 168 14.80 23.27 17.96
CA ALA A 168 14.56 22.10 17.12
C ALA A 168 14.90 20.78 17.82
N ASP A 169 13.93 19.87 17.81
CA ASP A 169 14.04 18.48 18.27
C ASP A 169 13.68 17.46 17.17
N PHE A 170 13.62 17.90 15.90
CA PHE A 170 13.21 17.06 14.75
C PHE A 170 11.92 16.27 15.03
N SER A 171 10.94 16.93 15.66
CA SER A 171 9.63 16.38 15.97
C SER A 171 8.97 15.66 14.78
N THR A 172 8.26 14.58 15.09
CA THR A 172 7.49 13.75 14.14
C THR A 172 6.00 13.84 14.44
N GLY A 173 5.13 13.47 13.49
CA GLY A 173 3.68 13.48 13.70
C GLY A 173 3.14 14.91 13.79
N LEU A 174 2.30 15.20 14.80
CA LEU A 174 1.72 16.53 14.98
C LEU A 174 2.74 17.55 15.52
N VAL A 175 3.02 18.56 14.71
CA VAL A 175 3.89 19.69 15.05
C VAL A 175 3.03 20.92 15.25
N ARG A 176 3.20 21.59 16.40
CA ARG A 176 2.44 22.77 16.77
C ARG A 176 2.76 23.92 15.82
N TYR A 177 1.72 24.60 15.34
CA TYR A 177 1.81 25.78 14.50
C TYR A 177 1.44 27.05 15.30
N GLY A 178 2.32 28.06 15.26
CA GLY A 178 2.16 29.32 16.00
C GLY A 178 1.31 30.38 15.29
N GLU A 179 0.80 31.34 16.05
CA GLU A 179 0.04 32.48 15.52
C GLU A 179 1.02 33.48 14.85
N GLY A 180 1.08 33.48 13.51
CA GLY A 180 1.96 34.36 12.72
C GLY A 180 2.94 33.64 11.79
N ASP A 181 3.04 32.31 11.88
CA ASP A 181 3.84 31.49 10.97
C ASP A 181 3.16 31.35 9.61
N ASN A 182 3.89 31.06 8.53
CA ASN A 182 3.26 30.67 7.26
C ASN A 182 3.16 29.14 7.23
N ILE A 183 2.01 28.57 6.85
CA ILE A 183 1.80 27.11 6.78
C ILE A 183 2.81 26.42 5.83
N GLY A 184 3.23 27.10 4.76
CA GLY A 184 4.32 26.65 3.88
C GLY A 184 5.75 26.98 4.38
N SER A 185 5.90 27.47 5.61
CA SER A 185 7.19 27.88 6.19
C SER A 185 7.29 27.50 7.67
N VAL A 186 6.77 26.32 8.03
CA VAL A 186 6.96 25.72 9.37
C VAL A 186 8.42 25.24 9.58
N THR A 187 9.30 25.55 8.64
CA THR A 187 10.77 25.42 8.74
C THR A 187 11.36 26.12 9.98
N GLY A 188 10.60 27.03 10.61
CA GLY A 188 10.94 27.69 11.88
C GLY A 188 10.95 26.78 13.12
N ASP A 189 10.22 25.66 13.10
CA ASP A 189 10.15 24.77 14.27
C ASP A 189 11.11 23.57 14.17
N GLY A 190 11.66 23.32 12.96
CA GLY A 190 12.71 22.33 12.76
C GLY A 190 12.25 20.88 12.96
N ASP A 191 11.09 20.53 12.39
CA ASP A 191 10.57 19.15 12.36
C ASP A 191 11.43 18.21 11.50
N VAL A 192 11.11 16.90 11.52
CA VAL A 192 11.88 15.89 10.79
C VAL A 192 11.84 16.08 9.26
N THR A 193 10.85 16.79 8.71
CA THR A 193 10.71 17.04 7.26
C THR A 193 11.92 17.81 6.75
N VAL A 194 12.37 18.83 7.50
CA VAL A 194 13.55 19.64 7.13
C VAL A 194 14.81 18.77 7.16
N LEU A 195 14.91 17.81 8.06
CA LEU A 195 16.04 16.89 8.10
C LEU A 195 16.09 15.98 6.87
N TYR A 196 14.96 15.38 6.48
CA TYR A 196 14.89 14.62 5.23
C TYR A 196 15.21 15.47 4.00
N HIS A 197 14.67 16.69 3.96
CA HIS A 197 14.91 17.66 2.89
C HIS A 197 16.40 17.92 2.67
N GLU A 198 17.14 18.27 3.73
CA GLU A 198 18.56 18.54 3.57
C GLU A 198 19.37 17.29 3.25
N ILE A 199 19.01 16.12 3.81
CA ILE A 199 19.65 14.85 3.44
C ILE A 199 19.45 14.57 1.94
N PHE A 200 18.29 14.86 1.37
CA PHE A 200 18.01 14.62 -0.04
C PHE A 200 18.81 15.51 -0.98
N HIS A 201 19.10 16.76 -0.60
CA HIS A 201 20.12 17.56 -1.29
C HIS A 201 21.45 16.83 -1.36
N THR A 202 21.93 16.30 -0.23
CA THR A 202 23.19 15.53 -0.19
C THR A 202 23.17 14.27 -1.03
N LEU A 203 22.00 13.76 -1.39
CA LEU A 203 21.83 12.59 -2.25
C LEU A 203 21.69 12.94 -3.74
N GLY A 204 21.59 14.23 -4.10
CA GLY A 204 21.52 14.72 -5.48
C GLY A 204 20.13 15.18 -5.94
N ILE A 205 19.21 15.37 -5.00
CA ILE A 205 17.83 15.81 -5.25
C ILE A 205 17.71 17.32 -4.98
N GLU A 206 16.94 18.03 -5.78
CA GLU A 206 16.71 19.47 -5.73
C GLU A 206 15.22 19.79 -5.53
N HIS A 207 14.89 21.06 -5.32
CA HIS A 207 13.51 21.50 -5.13
C HIS A 207 12.64 21.26 -6.38
N PRO A 208 11.34 20.95 -6.20
CA PRO A 208 10.38 20.99 -7.29
C PRO A 208 10.35 22.35 -7.99
N GLY A 209 10.67 22.35 -9.28
CA GLY A 209 10.67 23.56 -10.11
C GLY A 209 12.03 24.24 -10.31
N ASP A 210 13.08 23.77 -9.63
CA ASP A 210 14.45 24.29 -9.83
C ASP A 210 15.09 23.78 -11.11
N HIS A 211 14.62 22.63 -11.63
CA HIS A 211 15.09 22.13 -12.90
C HIS A 211 14.75 23.11 -14.04
N PRO A 212 15.73 23.58 -14.84
CA PRO A 212 15.56 24.72 -15.75
C PRO A 212 14.62 24.50 -16.95
N THR A 213 14.15 23.27 -17.18
CA THR A 213 13.46 22.88 -18.43
C THR A 213 12.46 21.73 -18.28
N ILE A 214 12.62 20.85 -17.29
CA ILE A 214 11.69 19.76 -16.99
C ILE A 214 10.83 20.21 -15.81
N PRO A 215 9.55 20.51 -16.02
CA PRO A 215 8.68 20.92 -14.92
C PRO A 215 8.36 19.75 -14.02
N PHE A 216 8.25 20.02 -12.72
CA PHE A 216 7.67 19.09 -11.76
C PHE A 216 6.17 18.86 -12.08
N PRO A 217 5.59 17.68 -11.79
CA PRO A 217 4.17 17.42 -12.05
C PRO A 217 3.23 18.47 -11.48
N GLU A 218 2.26 18.89 -12.30
CA GLU A 218 1.27 19.89 -11.92
C GLU A 218 0.44 19.41 -10.72
N GLY A 219 0.28 20.28 -9.71
CA GLY A 219 -0.50 19.96 -8.51
C GLY A 219 0.16 18.98 -7.55
N LYS A 220 1.44 18.63 -7.75
CA LYS A 220 2.19 17.73 -6.85
C LYS A 220 3.34 18.42 -6.10
N ASN A 221 3.56 19.72 -6.31
CA ASN A 221 4.58 20.47 -5.56
C ASN A 221 4.09 20.74 -4.14
N SER A 222 4.08 19.68 -3.33
CA SER A 222 3.61 19.71 -1.95
C SER A 222 4.34 18.70 -1.07
N ARG A 223 4.32 18.92 0.25
CA ARG A 223 4.96 18.05 1.25
C ARG A 223 4.32 16.67 1.36
N GLU A 224 3.08 16.51 0.92
CA GLU A 224 2.41 15.22 0.77
C GLU A 224 2.97 14.42 -0.42
N SER A 225 3.64 15.07 -1.37
CA SER A 225 4.20 14.43 -2.57
C SER A 225 5.74 14.37 -2.57
N SER A 226 6.40 15.35 -1.95
CA SER A 226 7.85 15.46 -1.85
C SER A 226 8.26 16.30 -0.65
N VAL A 227 9.17 15.81 0.20
CA VAL A 227 9.75 16.63 1.29
C VAL A 227 10.61 17.77 0.75
N MET A 228 10.96 17.75 -0.53
CA MET A 228 11.67 18.83 -1.22
C MET A 228 10.78 20.03 -1.53
N ALA A 229 9.45 19.87 -1.42
CA ALA A 229 8.50 20.95 -1.61
C ALA A 229 8.46 21.92 -0.41
N GLY A 230 8.24 23.20 -0.70
CA GLY A 230 8.09 24.22 0.33
C GLY A 230 6.73 24.18 1.04
N GLU A 231 5.66 23.81 0.34
CA GLU A 231 4.26 24.02 0.76
C GLU A 231 3.51 22.70 0.99
N PHE A 232 2.40 22.73 1.73
CA PHE A 232 1.43 21.63 1.80
C PHE A 232 0.37 21.80 0.70
N ASN A 233 -0.32 20.71 0.32
CA ASN A 233 -1.41 20.75 -0.66
C ASN A 233 -2.56 21.66 -0.21
N ASN A 234 -2.80 21.70 1.10
CA ASN A 234 -3.76 22.58 1.71
C ASN A 234 -3.04 23.72 2.45
N THR A 235 -3.56 24.94 2.31
CA THR A 235 -3.08 26.12 3.04
C THR A 235 -3.70 26.24 4.44
N LEU A 236 -4.40 25.22 4.91
CA LEU A 236 -5.00 25.15 6.24
C LEU A 236 -4.20 24.18 7.13
N PRO A 237 -4.19 24.38 8.46
CA PRO A 237 -3.61 23.40 9.38
C PRO A 237 -4.26 22.03 9.20
N ALA A 238 -3.48 20.97 9.36
CA ALA A 238 -3.98 19.60 9.27
C ALA A 238 -5.05 19.35 10.33
N VAL A 239 -4.83 19.86 11.55
CA VAL A 239 -5.80 19.76 12.64
C VAL A 239 -5.80 21.00 13.55
N HIS A 240 -6.98 21.38 14.04
CA HIS A 240 -7.17 22.31 15.16
C HIS A 240 -7.62 21.54 16.39
N ILE A 241 -6.92 21.69 17.52
CA ILE A 241 -7.23 21.00 18.79
C ILE A 241 -7.17 22.03 19.93
N ASP A 242 -8.26 22.19 20.68
CA ASP A 242 -8.35 23.03 21.88
C ASP A 242 -7.79 24.46 21.69
N GLY A 243 -8.01 25.09 20.53
CA GLY A 243 -7.53 26.44 20.23
C GLY A 243 -6.11 26.51 19.65
N VAL A 244 -5.47 25.38 19.37
CA VAL A 244 -4.11 25.27 18.84
C VAL A 244 -4.13 24.59 17.48
N ASN A 245 -3.40 25.15 16.52
CA ASN A 245 -3.24 24.59 15.17
C ASN A 245 -2.02 23.65 15.14
N TYR A 246 -2.12 22.59 14.35
CA TYR A 246 -1.04 21.65 14.11
C TYR A 246 -0.93 21.31 12.62
N VAL A 247 0.31 21.08 12.18
CA VAL A 247 0.62 20.43 10.91
C VAL A 247 1.15 19.03 11.18
N VAL A 248 1.22 18.18 10.16
CA VAL A 248 1.81 16.86 10.27
C VAL A 248 3.18 16.88 9.58
N ALA A 249 4.21 16.41 10.27
CA ALA A 249 5.55 16.30 9.70
C ALA A 249 5.58 15.19 8.63
N SER A 250 6.19 15.47 7.49
CA SER A 250 6.29 14.53 6.36
C SER A 250 7.57 13.72 6.46
N THR A 251 7.48 12.44 6.10
CA THR A 251 8.63 11.55 5.89
C THR A 251 8.93 11.44 4.38
N PRO A 252 9.95 10.70 3.91
CA PRO A 252 10.20 10.53 2.48
C PRO A 252 8.93 10.18 1.69
N MET A 253 8.62 10.98 0.68
CA MET A 253 7.38 10.82 -0.09
C MET A 253 7.63 10.26 -1.48
N VAL A 254 6.53 9.94 -2.16
CA VAL A 254 6.47 9.13 -3.39
C VAL A 254 7.44 9.60 -4.48
N TYR A 255 7.52 10.91 -4.74
CA TYR A 255 8.41 11.45 -5.78
C TYR A 255 9.87 11.52 -5.33
N ASP A 256 10.10 11.73 -4.03
CA ASP A 256 11.45 11.65 -3.49
C ASP A 256 12.01 10.25 -3.68
N ILE A 257 11.24 9.24 -3.24
CA ILE A 257 11.61 7.81 -3.30
C ILE A 257 11.93 7.43 -4.74
N ALA A 258 11.11 7.79 -5.72
CA ALA A 258 11.38 7.49 -7.12
C ALA A 258 12.72 8.09 -7.59
N ALA A 259 13.02 9.32 -7.20
CA ALA A 259 14.26 9.99 -7.58
C ALA A 259 15.49 9.34 -6.92
N ILE A 260 15.46 9.11 -5.61
CA ILE A 260 16.59 8.49 -4.90
C ILE A 260 16.77 7.00 -5.27
N GLN A 261 15.70 6.28 -5.57
CA GLN A 261 15.79 4.90 -6.09
C GLN A 261 16.40 4.85 -7.48
N TYR A 262 16.14 5.84 -8.33
CA TYR A 262 16.82 5.93 -9.62
C TYR A 262 18.34 6.13 -9.45
N LEU A 263 18.76 7.00 -8.52
CA LEU A 263 20.17 7.26 -8.26
C LEU A 263 20.88 6.05 -7.64
N TYR A 264 20.30 5.46 -6.59
CA TYR A 264 21.00 4.49 -5.74
C TYR A 264 20.48 3.06 -5.85
N GLY A 265 19.42 2.82 -6.61
CA GLY A 265 18.70 1.55 -6.67
C GLY A 265 17.71 1.40 -5.51
N ALA A 266 16.62 0.67 -5.74
CA ALA A 266 15.65 0.36 -4.70
C ALA A 266 16.16 -0.72 -3.73
N ASN A 267 15.80 -0.62 -2.46
CA ASN A 267 16.11 -1.67 -1.48
C ASN A 267 15.14 -2.85 -1.65
N MET A 268 15.55 -3.86 -2.42
CA MET A 268 14.74 -5.05 -2.69
C MET A 268 14.65 -6.05 -1.52
N THR A 269 15.18 -5.70 -0.34
CA THR A 269 15.08 -6.53 0.87
C THR A 269 14.10 -6.01 1.90
N HIS A 270 13.68 -4.74 1.78
CA HIS A 270 12.70 -4.15 2.68
C HIS A 270 11.32 -4.74 2.39
N ASN A 271 10.70 -5.32 3.42
CA ASN A 271 9.37 -5.93 3.36
C ASN A 271 9.14 -6.93 2.21
N SER A 272 10.18 -7.62 1.74
CA SER A 272 10.13 -8.57 0.60
C SER A 272 9.28 -9.86 0.76
N GLY A 273 8.37 -9.91 1.74
CA GLY A 273 7.34 -10.94 1.85
C GLY A 273 6.05 -10.34 2.39
N ASP A 274 5.00 -11.16 2.54
CA ASP A 274 3.66 -10.68 2.91
C ASP A 274 3.66 -9.74 4.13
N THR A 275 3.27 -8.49 3.89
CA THR A 275 3.25 -7.40 4.86
C THR A 275 1.82 -6.87 5.06
N THR A 276 1.44 -6.63 6.31
CA THR A 276 0.20 -5.92 6.64
C THR A 276 0.56 -4.56 7.23
N TYR A 277 0.15 -3.51 6.54
CA TYR A 277 0.30 -2.12 6.96
C TYR A 277 -0.96 -1.69 7.70
N SER A 278 -0.83 -1.47 9.01
CA SER A 278 -1.91 -0.98 9.88
C SER A 278 -1.45 0.30 10.58
N PHE A 279 -2.37 1.25 10.77
CA PHE A 279 -2.07 2.54 11.36
C PHE A 279 -2.90 2.78 12.63
N ASP A 280 -2.46 3.70 13.47
CA ASP A 280 -3.22 4.15 14.64
C ASP A 280 -4.19 5.26 14.19
N PRO A 281 -5.51 5.06 14.29
CA PRO A 281 -6.50 6.04 13.85
C PRO A 281 -6.48 7.32 14.71
N ASP A 282 -5.86 7.28 15.89
CA ASP A 282 -5.65 8.41 16.79
C ASP A 282 -4.27 9.08 16.62
N THR A 283 -3.49 8.71 15.59
CA THR A 283 -2.19 9.33 15.28
C THR A 283 -2.13 9.82 13.82
N PRO A 284 -2.12 11.14 13.56
CA PRO A 284 -1.96 11.68 12.21
C PRO A 284 -0.55 11.44 11.65
N PHE A 285 -0.45 11.18 10.35
CA PHE A 285 0.79 10.87 9.68
C PHE A 285 0.80 11.39 8.22
N ILE A 286 1.99 11.65 7.66
CA ILE A 286 2.23 11.83 6.22
C ILE A 286 3.42 10.93 5.86
N GLU A 287 3.13 9.81 5.19
CA GLU A 287 4.13 8.78 4.92
C GLU A 287 3.93 8.13 3.54
N ALA A 288 5.01 7.57 2.99
CA ALA A 288 4.94 6.74 1.80
C ALA A 288 5.48 5.32 2.06
N ILE A 289 4.78 4.34 1.48
CA ILE A 289 5.13 2.92 1.55
C ILE A 289 6.05 2.57 0.38
N TRP A 290 7.17 1.92 0.70
CA TRP A 290 7.90 1.07 -0.25
C TRP A 290 7.77 -0.37 0.24
N ASP A 291 7.51 -1.27 -0.70
CA ASP A 291 7.49 -2.70 -0.46
C ASP A 291 8.18 -3.38 -1.65
N ALA A 292 9.16 -4.26 -1.35
CA ALA A 292 9.93 -4.96 -2.37
C ALA A 292 9.21 -6.17 -2.97
N GLY A 293 8.09 -6.59 -2.39
CA GLY A 293 7.18 -7.60 -2.90
C GLY A 293 6.66 -8.53 -1.82
N GLY A 294 5.59 -9.24 -2.13
CA GLY A 294 4.87 -10.05 -1.16
C GLY A 294 3.46 -10.25 -1.67
N ASN A 295 2.55 -10.64 -0.79
CA ASN A 295 1.14 -10.37 -0.96
C ASN A 295 0.69 -9.47 0.21
N ASP A 296 0.62 -8.18 -0.06
CA ASP A 296 0.63 -7.14 0.96
C ASP A 296 -0.77 -6.56 1.16
N THR A 297 -1.04 -6.02 2.35
CA THR A 297 -2.37 -5.56 2.74
C THR A 297 -2.30 -4.19 3.41
N LEU A 298 -3.09 -3.23 2.93
CA LEU A 298 -3.45 -2.04 3.71
C LEU A 298 -4.66 -2.38 4.58
N ASP A 299 -4.50 -2.33 5.90
CA ASP A 299 -5.55 -2.66 6.88
C ASP A 299 -5.96 -1.41 7.68
N PHE A 300 -7.12 -0.87 7.35
CA PHE A 300 -7.77 0.25 8.03
C PHE A 300 -9.02 -0.19 8.81
N SER A 301 -9.15 -1.48 9.14
CA SER A 301 -10.33 -2.01 9.84
C SER A 301 -10.61 -1.40 11.21
N ASN A 302 -9.63 -0.70 11.79
CA ASN A 302 -9.74 0.04 13.04
C ASN A 302 -10.15 1.51 12.88
N PHE A 303 -10.29 2.04 11.66
CA PHE A 303 -10.70 3.42 11.39
C PHE A 303 -12.23 3.54 11.33
N SER A 304 -12.76 4.66 11.81
CA SER A 304 -14.19 4.95 11.83
C SER A 304 -14.60 6.13 10.96
N GLU A 305 -13.66 7.02 10.62
CA GLU A 305 -13.85 8.02 9.58
C GLU A 305 -13.81 7.40 8.18
N SER A 306 -14.33 8.12 7.19
CA SER A 306 -14.32 7.68 5.79
C SER A 306 -12.94 7.87 5.17
N ASN A 307 -12.44 6.83 4.52
CA ASN A 307 -11.14 6.79 3.86
C ASN A 307 -11.28 6.80 2.33
N THR A 308 -10.32 7.41 1.65
CA THR A 308 -10.10 7.22 0.21
C THR A 308 -8.79 6.47 0.03
N ILE A 309 -8.88 5.19 -0.31
CA ILE A 309 -7.77 4.24 -0.39
C ILE A 309 -7.46 3.96 -1.86
N SER A 310 -6.20 4.14 -2.26
CA SER A 310 -5.69 3.77 -3.58
C SER A 310 -4.53 2.78 -3.41
N LEU A 311 -4.62 1.64 -4.11
CA LEU A 311 -3.53 0.66 -4.21
C LEU A 311 -2.59 0.93 -5.39
N VAL A 312 -2.83 2.01 -6.15
CA VAL A 312 -2.04 2.37 -7.33
C VAL A 312 -0.71 2.98 -6.89
N ASP A 313 0.39 2.49 -7.45
CA ASP A 313 1.72 3.04 -7.20
C ASP A 313 1.83 4.46 -7.76
N GLY A 314 2.60 5.32 -7.09
CA GLY A 314 2.70 6.73 -7.46
C GLY A 314 1.52 7.59 -6.96
N GLU A 315 0.43 6.98 -6.50
CA GLU A 315 -0.76 7.66 -6.00
C GLU A 315 -0.80 7.77 -4.48
N HIS A 316 -1.76 8.57 -4.00
CA HIS A 316 -1.95 8.86 -2.59
C HIS A 316 -3.36 8.45 -2.16
N SER A 317 -3.46 8.03 -0.90
CA SER A 317 -4.69 7.80 -0.18
C SER A 317 -4.94 8.95 0.80
N THR A 318 -6.20 9.24 1.06
CA THR A 318 -6.63 10.14 2.15
C THR A 318 -7.22 9.29 3.27
N ILE A 319 -6.48 9.19 4.37
CA ILE A 319 -6.84 8.38 5.54
C ILE A 319 -7.34 9.30 6.64
N GLY A 320 -8.51 8.95 7.20
CA GLY A 320 -9.18 9.72 8.24
C GLY A 320 -8.46 9.70 9.59
N PHE A 321 -8.83 10.63 10.46
CA PHE A 321 -8.33 10.75 11.83
C PHE A 321 -9.50 10.67 12.82
N ASP A 322 -9.48 9.66 13.68
CA ASP A 322 -10.63 9.29 14.52
C ASP A 322 -10.70 10.06 15.84
N ALA A 323 -9.62 10.70 16.30
CA ALA A 323 -9.55 11.31 17.63
C ALA A 323 -10.41 12.58 17.76
N LYS A 324 -11.74 12.43 17.71
CA LYS A 324 -12.74 13.43 18.06
C LYS A 324 -13.04 13.31 19.54
N THR A 325 -12.04 13.53 20.39
CA THR A 325 -12.23 13.47 21.84
C THR A 325 -13.08 14.63 22.38
N ASN A 326 -13.40 15.64 21.55
CA ASN A 326 -14.31 16.77 21.85
C ASN A 326 -14.91 17.35 20.54
N GLU A 327 -15.95 18.21 20.65
CA GLU A 327 -16.62 18.90 19.53
C GLU A 327 -15.70 19.89 18.74
N ASP A 328 -14.47 20.14 19.20
CA ASP A 328 -13.54 21.16 18.68
C ASP A 328 -12.31 20.58 17.92
N VAL A 329 -12.43 19.40 17.31
CA VAL A 329 -11.39 18.83 16.41
C VAL A 329 -11.84 18.93 14.95
N ASP A 330 -11.09 19.68 14.13
CA ASP A 330 -11.34 19.85 12.69
C ASP A 330 -10.16 19.28 11.89
N TRP A 331 -10.35 18.11 11.27
CA TRP A 331 -9.35 17.42 10.43
C TRP A 331 -9.58 17.77 8.96
N SER A 332 -8.55 18.22 8.26
CA SER A 332 -8.68 18.69 6.87
C SER A 332 -7.60 18.20 5.90
N MET A 333 -6.75 17.26 6.34
CA MET A 333 -5.65 16.76 5.52
C MET A 333 -6.13 15.78 4.44
N THR A 334 -5.45 15.80 3.30
CA THR A 334 -5.64 14.87 2.19
C THR A 334 -4.29 14.31 1.75
N ASP A 335 -4.30 13.24 0.97
CA ASP A 335 -3.11 12.65 0.33
C ASP A 335 -1.99 12.23 1.32
N ASN A 336 -2.37 11.78 2.51
CA ASN A 336 -1.45 11.55 3.61
C ASN A 336 -0.80 10.16 3.64
N LEU A 337 -1.17 9.25 2.74
CA LEU A 337 -0.49 7.97 2.56
C LEU A 337 -0.14 7.74 1.09
N GLY A 338 1.13 7.77 0.73
CA GLY A 338 1.60 7.45 -0.62
C GLY A 338 2.01 5.99 -0.79
N ILE A 339 1.90 5.45 -2.01
CA ILE A 339 2.59 4.22 -2.41
C ILE A 339 3.70 4.59 -3.39
N ALA A 340 4.94 4.24 -3.08
CA ALA A 340 6.08 4.52 -3.94
C ALA A 340 5.94 3.85 -5.31
N PHE A 341 6.44 4.49 -6.35
CA PHE A 341 6.41 3.93 -7.71
C PHE A 341 7.05 2.53 -7.76
N ASN A 342 6.40 1.62 -8.48
CA ASN A 342 6.73 0.20 -8.63
C ASN A 342 6.59 -0.67 -7.36
N ALA A 343 6.16 -0.13 -6.22
CA ALA A 343 5.68 -0.95 -5.11
C ALA A 343 4.28 -1.50 -5.46
N ILE A 344 4.00 -2.74 -5.08
CA ILE A 344 2.70 -3.38 -5.35
C ILE A 344 2.09 -3.73 -4.01
N ILE A 345 0.86 -3.28 -3.77
CA ILE A 345 0.04 -3.72 -2.64
C ILE A 345 -1.20 -4.40 -3.20
N GLU A 346 -1.42 -5.67 -2.85
CA GLU A 346 -2.48 -6.49 -3.43
C GLU A 346 -3.82 -6.30 -2.74
N ASN A 347 -3.84 -6.00 -1.44
CA ASN A 347 -5.07 -6.12 -0.66
C ASN A 347 -5.38 -4.83 0.12
N ALA A 348 -6.69 -4.58 0.30
CA ALA A 348 -7.18 -3.47 1.11
C ALA A 348 -8.33 -3.94 2.01
N ILE A 349 -8.34 -3.47 3.26
CA ILE A 349 -9.44 -3.60 4.20
C ILE A 349 -9.81 -2.19 4.67
N GLY A 350 -11.02 -1.74 4.35
CA GLY A 350 -11.58 -0.48 4.83
C GLY A 350 -12.02 -0.56 6.30
N GLY A 351 -12.47 0.58 6.82
CA GLY A 351 -12.89 0.78 8.19
C GLY A 351 -14.40 0.62 8.38
N SER A 352 -14.97 1.40 9.31
CA SER A 352 -16.42 1.51 9.50
C SER A 352 -17.04 2.77 8.88
N GLY A 353 -16.22 3.60 8.23
CA GLY A 353 -16.63 4.79 7.49
C GLY A 353 -17.28 4.43 6.15
N ALA A 354 -17.68 5.44 5.36
CA ALA A 354 -18.11 5.20 3.98
C ALA A 354 -16.89 5.33 3.06
N ASP A 355 -16.19 4.23 2.84
CA ASP A 355 -14.87 4.25 2.22
C ASP A 355 -14.96 4.24 0.69
N THR A 356 -13.94 4.80 0.04
CA THR A 356 -13.71 4.68 -1.41
C THR A 356 -12.40 3.96 -1.63
N ILE A 357 -12.43 2.78 -2.26
CA ILE A 357 -11.26 1.92 -2.44
C ILE A 357 -11.03 1.68 -3.93
N THR A 358 -9.82 1.97 -4.40
CA THR A 358 -9.38 1.76 -5.79
C THR A 358 -8.23 0.76 -5.82
N GLY A 359 -8.42 -0.36 -6.51
CA GLY A 359 -7.39 -1.36 -6.82
C GLY A 359 -6.38 -0.87 -7.85
N ASN A 360 -5.38 -1.70 -8.15
CA ASN A 360 -4.32 -1.39 -9.10
C ASN A 360 -4.43 -2.26 -10.36
N SER A 361 -3.30 -2.69 -10.93
CA SER A 361 -3.28 -3.56 -12.12
C SER A 361 -3.02 -5.04 -11.79
N SER A 362 -2.72 -5.33 -10.52
CA SER A 362 -2.54 -6.67 -9.98
C SER A 362 -3.90 -7.28 -9.60
N ARG A 363 -3.89 -8.53 -9.14
CA ARG A 363 -5.09 -9.14 -8.56
C ARG A 363 -5.31 -8.57 -7.17
N ASN A 364 -6.42 -7.86 -6.96
CA ASN A 364 -6.74 -7.30 -5.65
C ASN A 364 -7.79 -8.11 -4.89
N ASN A 365 -7.59 -8.22 -3.56
CA ASN A 365 -8.66 -8.62 -2.63
C ASN A 365 -9.04 -7.41 -1.78
N ILE A 366 -10.29 -6.97 -1.88
CA ILE A 366 -10.76 -5.73 -1.27
C ILE A 366 -11.94 -6.05 -0.35
N GLU A 367 -11.82 -5.68 0.92
CA GLU A 367 -12.91 -5.68 1.89
C GLU A 367 -13.29 -4.23 2.19
N GLY A 368 -14.56 -3.84 1.97
CA GLY A 368 -15.05 -2.49 2.28
C GLY A 368 -15.11 -2.22 3.78
N GLY A 369 -15.52 -3.22 4.55
CA GLY A 369 -15.70 -3.11 5.99
C GLY A 369 -17.15 -2.84 6.35
N ALA A 370 -17.39 -1.99 7.34
CA ALA A 370 -18.74 -1.49 7.63
C ALA A 370 -18.94 -0.16 6.92
N GLY A 371 -20.19 0.24 6.68
CA GLY A 371 -20.49 1.50 5.99
C GLY A 371 -21.02 1.27 4.59
N ASN A 372 -21.10 2.33 3.79
CA ASN A 372 -21.57 2.23 2.41
C ASN A 372 -20.39 2.53 1.49
N ASP A 373 -19.69 1.49 1.05
CA ASP A 373 -18.40 1.66 0.41
C ASP A 373 -18.51 1.76 -1.11
N THR A 374 -17.53 2.39 -1.73
CA THR A 374 -17.35 2.40 -3.18
C THR A 374 -16.06 1.69 -3.52
N ILE A 375 -16.15 0.55 -4.20
CA ILE A 375 -15.00 -0.27 -4.56
C ILE A 375 -14.85 -0.30 -6.08
N ASP A 376 -13.71 0.18 -6.56
CA ASP A 376 -13.24 -0.04 -7.93
C ASP A 376 -12.08 -1.03 -7.89
N GLY A 377 -12.23 -2.21 -8.48
CA GLY A 377 -11.14 -3.20 -8.52
C GLY A 377 -9.96 -2.78 -9.38
N GLY A 378 -10.12 -1.77 -10.25
CA GLY A 378 -9.07 -1.33 -11.15
C GLY A 378 -8.94 -2.25 -12.36
N ALA A 379 -7.71 -2.59 -12.74
CA ALA A 379 -7.43 -3.56 -13.78
C ALA A 379 -6.94 -4.86 -13.15
N GLY A 380 -7.21 -6.00 -13.77
CA GLY A 380 -6.76 -7.27 -13.21
C GLY A 380 -7.92 -8.22 -13.03
N ILE A 381 -7.84 -9.03 -11.97
CA ILE A 381 -8.88 -10.01 -11.65
C ILE A 381 -9.16 -9.90 -10.17
N ASP A 382 -10.19 -9.15 -9.82
CA ASP A 382 -10.34 -8.60 -8.49
C ASP A 382 -11.49 -9.25 -7.73
N THR A 383 -11.36 -9.28 -6.40
CA THR A 383 -12.31 -9.93 -5.50
C THR A 383 -12.75 -8.95 -4.42
N ALA A 384 -14.02 -8.57 -4.42
CA ALA A 384 -14.66 -7.95 -3.26
C ALA A 384 -14.97 -9.05 -2.22
N ILE A 385 -14.58 -8.83 -0.97
CA ILE A 385 -14.74 -9.77 0.14
C ILE A 385 -15.86 -9.27 1.07
N TYR A 386 -16.76 -10.18 1.40
CA TYR A 386 -17.84 -10.03 2.36
C TYR A 386 -17.72 -11.11 3.43
N LYS A 387 -17.78 -10.73 4.70
CA LYS A 387 -17.56 -11.62 5.85
C LYS A 387 -18.78 -12.46 6.22
N ASP A 388 -19.98 -12.06 5.80
CA ASP A 388 -21.21 -12.80 6.07
C ASP A 388 -21.65 -13.69 4.89
N SER A 389 -22.63 -14.56 5.14
CA SER A 389 -23.25 -15.47 4.19
C SER A 389 -23.94 -14.71 3.07
N SER A 390 -23.76 -15.18 1.84
CA SER A 390 -24.38 -14.61 0.63
C SER A 390 -25.91 -14.50 0.69
N SER A 391 -26.58 -15.26 1.56
CA SER A 391 -28.03 -15.18 1.79
C SER A 391 -28.49 -13.88 2.46
N ASN A 392 -27.58 -13.19 3.14
CA ASN A 392 -27.85 -11.95 3.85
C ASN A 392 -27.64 -10.72 2.95
N PHE A 393 -27.18 -10.93 1.72
CA PHE A 393 -26.95 -9.86 0.74
C PHE A 393 -27.97 -9.85 -0.40
N ILE A 394 -28.32 -8.65 -0.84
CA ILE A 394 -29.05 -8.40 -2.08
C ILE A 394 -28.09 -7.76 -3.08
N ILE A 395 -27.81 -8.49 -4.17
CA ILE A 395 -26.93 -8.03 -5.25
C ILE A 395 -27.80 -7.47 -6.38
N THR A 396 -27.57 -6.21 -6.75
CA THR A 396 -28.32 -5.49 -7.80
C THR A 396 -27.36 -4.98 -8.87
N LYS A 397 -27.60 -5.30 -10.14
CA LYS A 397 -26.90 -4.68 -11.26
C LYS A 397 -27.61 -3.37 -11.63
N ASN A 398 -26.87 -2.27 -11.63
CA ASN A 398 -27.40 -0.94 -11.93
C ASN A 398 -27.29 -0.61 -13.43
N ASP A 399 -28.14 0.31 -13.91
CA ASP A 399 -28.17 0.73 -15.32
C ASP A 399 -26.89 1.45 -15.77
N ASN A 400 -26.13 2.02 -14.83
CA ASN A 400 -24.84 2.67 -15.07
C ASN A 400 -23.65 1.69 -15.13
N GLY A 401 -23.90 0.38 -15.03
CA GLY A 401 -22.87 -0.66 -15.10
C GLY A 401 -22.24 -1.08 -13.77
N THR A 402 -22.52 -0.36 -12.67
CA THR A 402 -22.07 -0.76 -11.34
C THR A 402 -22.92 -1.89 -10.76
N VAL A 403 -22.42 -2.52 -9.69
CA VAL A 403 -23.16 -3.52 -8.91
C VAL A 403 -23.32 -3.01 -7.49
N SER A 404 -24.54 -2.95 -6.99
CA SER A 404 -24.79 -2.68 -5.57
C SER A 404 -24.89 -3.99 -4.79
N VAL A 405 -24.18 -4.10 -3.67
CA VAL A 405 -24.23 -5.25 -2.76
C VAL A 405 -24.73 -4.75 -1.41
N ASN A 406 -26.00 -5.01 -1.12
CA ASN A 406 -26.66 -4.52 0.09
C ASN A 406 -26.74 -5.63 1.12
N HIS A 407 -26.11 -5.44 2.27
CA HIS A 407 -26.28 -6.26 3.47
C HIS A 407 -27.69 -6.05 4.05
N SER A 408 -28.62 -6.90 3.62
CA SER A 408 -30.06 -6.75 3.87
C SER A 408 -30.48 -7.31 5.22
N LEU A 409 -29.90 -6.77 6.29
CA LEU A 409 -30.27 -7.10 7.67
C LEU A 409 -31.61 -6.45 8.05
N LYS A 410 -32.33 -7.09 8.98
CA LYS A 410 -33.61 -6.59 9.49
C LYS A 410 -33.56 -6.53 11.01
N ASN A 411 -34.25 -5.54 11.58
CA ASN A 411 -34.55 -5.56 13.00
C ASN A 411 -35.41 -6.78 13.31
N GLU A 412 -35.06 -7.53 14.35
CA GLU A 412 -35.73 -8.78 14.69
C GLU A 412 -36.39 -8.71 16.07
N THR A 413 -37.50 -9.42 16.21
CA THR A 413 -38.13 -9.68 17.51
C THR A 413 -38.09 -11.19 17.77
N PHE A 414 -37.44 -11.56 18.86
CA PHE A 414 -37.37 -12.92 19.37
C PHE A 414 -38.40 -13.12 20.47
N THR A 415 -39.19 -14.19 20.40
CA THR A 415 -40.03 -14.60 21.52
C THR A 415 -39.22 -15.42 22.50
N ILE A 416 -39.26 -15.04 23.79
CA ILE A 416 -38.52 -15.70 24.86
C ILE A 416 -39.50 -16.42 25.78
N SER A 417 -39.23 -17.70 26.03
CA SER A 417 -39.93 -18.51 27.02
C SER A 417 -38.95 -19.39 27.79
N LEU A 418 -39.40 -20.01 28.88
CA LEU A 418 -38.64 -21.05 29.57
C LEU A 418 -39.34 -22.39 29.47
N LYS A 419 -38.57 -23.43 29.17
CA LYS A 419 -39.00 -24.82 29.34
C LYS A 419 -37.95 -25.57 30.15
N ASN A 420 -38.40 -26.57 30.89
CA ASN A 420 -37.52 -27.43 31.64
C ASN A 420 -37.01 -28.56 30.74
N ASP A 421 -35.69 -28.71 30.63
CA ASP A 421 -35.02 -29.69 29.76
C ASP A 421 -34.68 -31.02 30.47
N GLY A 422 -35.10 -31.18 31.73
CA GLY A 422 -34.75 -32.30 32.58
C GLY A 422 -33.59 -32.03 33.55
N TYR A 423 -32.82 -30.95 33.34
CA TYR A 423 -31.71 -30.52 34.19
C TYR A 423 -31.91 -29.12 34.79
N GLY A 424 -32.79 -28.31 34.20
CA GLY A 424 -33.14 -26.99 34.71
C GLY A 424 -34.10 -26.28 33.77
N ASN A 425 -34.44 -25.03 34.08
CA ASN A 425 -35.14 -24.17 33.13
C ASN A 425 -34.11 -23.57 32.17
N VAL A 426 -34.37 -23.61 30.87
CA VAL A 426 -33.52 -22.99 29.85
C VAL A 426 -34.33 -22.00 29.01
N PHE A 427 -33.69 -20.96 28.51
CA PHE A 427 -34.33 -20.05 27.57
C PHE A 427 -34.58 -20.75 26.23
N TYR A 428 -35.78 -20.54 25.70
CA TYR A 428 -36.17 -20.89 24.35
C TYR A 428 -36.33 -19.59 23.57
N VAL A 429 -35.62 -19.50 22.44
CA VAL A 429 -35.67 -18.38 21.49
C VAL A 429 -36.46 -18.86 20.29
N ASN A 430 -37.59 -18.22 19.98
CA ASN A 430 -38.48 -18.64 18.88
C ASN A 430 -38.82 -20.14 18.93
N ASP A 431 -39.15 -20.64 20.12
CA ASP A 431 -39.46 -22.06 20.39
C ASP A 431 -38.30 -23.06 20.21
N VAL A 432 -37.06 -22.60 19.99
CA VAL A 432 -35.86 -23.44 19.92
C VAL A 432 -35.03 -23.30 21.21
N ALA A 433 -34.58 -24.42 21.76
CA ALA A 433 -33.80 -24.44 23.00
C ALA A 433 -32.41 -23.80 22.80
N GLN A 434 -32.08 -22.83 23.67
CA GLN A 434 -30.72 -22.42 24.00
C GLN A 434 -29.74 -22.10 22.84
N THR A 435 -30.24 -21.65 21.69
CA THR A 435 -29.41 -21.05 20.63
C THR A 435 -30.18 -19.93 19.94
N MET A 436 -29.53 -18.80 19.71
CA MET A 436 -29.86 -18.02 18.52
C MET A 436 -29.14 -18.66 17.35
N SER A 437 -29.87 -19.03 16.30
CA SER A 437 -29.26 -19.51 15.06
C SER A 437 -28.59 -18.38 14.25
N SER A 438 -28.87 -17.12 14.60
CA SER A 438 -28.37 -15.91 13.94
C SER A 438 -27.52 -15.07 14.89
N SER A 439 -26.45 -14.49 14.37
CA SER A 439 -25.66 -13.46 15.07
C SER A 439 -26.47 -12.17 15.23
N LEU A 440 -26.08 -11.33 16.19
CA LEU A 440 -26.55 -9.95 16.25
C LEU A 440 -25.58 -9.09 15.46
N TYR A 441 -26.05 -8.02 14.83
CA TYR A 441 -25.21 -7.16 14.00
C TYR A 441 -25.16 -5.73 14.57
N ARG A 442 -23.99 -5.10 14.51
CA ARG A 442 -23.78 -3.69 14.89
C ARG A 442 -24.74 -2.78 14.11
N GLY A 443 -25.25 -1.73 14.76
CA GLY A 443 -26.25 -0.81 14.22
C GLY A 443 -27.69 -1.35 14.18
N MET A 444 -27.91 -2.65 14.40
CA MET A 444 -29.24 -3.26 14.32
C MET A 444 -29.96 -3.29 15.68
N THR A 445 -31.30 -3.30 15.63
CA THR A 445 -32.14 -3.39 16.83
C THR A 445 -32.76 -4.76 16.98
N TYR A 446 -32.61 -5.35 18.17
CA TYR A 446 -33.16 -6.66 18.51
C TYR A 446 -34.01 -6.59 19.76
N LYS A 447 -35.22 -7.14 19.66
CA LYS A 447 -36.19 -7.15 20.76
C LYS A 447 -36.44 -8.57 21.25
N PHE A 448 -36.22 -8.81 22.53
CA PHE A 448 -36.45 -10.06 23.23
C PHE A 448 -37.77 -9.95 23.99
N ASP A 449 -38.87 -10.40 23.38
CA ASP A 449 -40.21 -10.40 23.97
C ASP A 449 -40.28 -11.41 25.12
N GLN A 450 -40.45 -10.91 26.34
CA GLN A 450 -40.55 -11.68 27.57
C GLN A 450 -41.99 -11.76 28.09
N SER A 451 -43.00 -11.59 27.23
CA SER A 451 -44.41 -11.61 27.61
C SER A 451 -44.92 -12.97 28.09
N ASP A 452 -44.27 -14.07 27.70
CA ASP A 452 -44.69 -15.41 28.09
C ASP A 452 -44.58 -15.60 29.62
N ALA A 453 -45.65 -16.11 30.24
CA ALA A 453 -45.78 -16.24 31.70
C ALA A 453 -44.65 -17.07 32.36
N SER A 454 -43.99 -17.96 31.61
CA SER A 454 -42.82 -18.70 32.09
C SER A 454 -41.66 -17.78 32.52
N ASN A 455 -41.60 -16.54 32.01
CA ASN A 455 -40.56 -15.56 32.35
C ASN A 455 -40.78 -14.82 33.68
N ALA A 456 -41.85 -15.09 34.45
CA ALA A 456 -42.25 -14.30 35.62
C ALA A 456 -41.17 -14.04 36.70
N ASN A 457 -40.10 -14.83 36.73
CA ASN A 457 -38.95 -14.64 37.61
C ASN A 457 -37.60 -14.82 36.87
N HIS A 458 -37.60 -14.66 35.55
CA HIS A 458 -36.44 -14.91 34.70
C HIS A 458 -36.17 -13.69 33.82
N HIS A 459 -35.43 -12.72 34.35
CA HIS A 459 -35.14 -11.48 33.64
C HIS A 459 -33.94 -11.68 32.71
N LEU A 460 -34.14 -11.50 31.42
CA LEU A 460 -33.09 -11.63 30.41
C LEU A 460 -32.22 -10.36 30.42
N ARG A 461 -30.90 -10.51 30.47
CA ARG A 461 -29.90 -9.44 30.46
C ARG A 461 -28.69 -9.82 29.63
N PHE A 462 -27.86 -8.82 29.32
CA PHE A 462 -26.61 -8.99 28.58
C PHE A 462 -25.40 -8.85 29.50
N SER A 463 -24.32 -9.54 29.17
CA SER A 463 -23.02 -9.39 29.81
C SER A 463 -21.90 -9.72 28.82
N THR A 464 -20.70 -9.22 29.07
CA THR A 464 -19.48 -9.68 28.37
C THR A 464 -18.89 -10.96 28.99
N THR A 465 -19.44 -11.41 30.12
CA THR A 465 -19.02 -12.63 30.82
C THR A 465 -20.12 -13.69 30.75
N SER A 466 -19.75 -14.93 30.44
CA SER A 466 -20.68 -16.06 30.48
C SER A 466 -21.36 -16.18 31.84
N ASP A 467 -22.69 -16.35 31.87
CA ASP A 467 -23.53 -16.34 33.08
C ASP A 467 -23.54 -15.02 33.88
N GLY A 468 -23.02 -13.94 33.27
CA GLY A 468 -23.09 -12.57 33.78
C GLY A 468 -22.63 -12.41 35.22
N ILE A 469 -23.47 -11.81 36.05
CA ILE A 469 -23.16 -11.50 37.46
C ILE A 469 -22.90 -12.75 38.31
N HIS A 470 -23.38 -13.92 37.89
CA HIS A 470 -23.19 -15.17 38.65
C HIS A 470 -21.78 -15.74 38.47
N ALA A 471 -21.08 -15.34 37.42
CA ALA A 471 -19.69 -15.71 37.14
C ALA A 471 -18.69 -14.56 37.38
N GLY A 472 -19.09 -13.54 38.14
CA GLY A 472 -18.25 -12.38 38.45
C GLY A 472 -18.21 -11.30 37.35
N GLY A 473 -19.07 -11.40 36.34
CA GLY A 473 -19.26 -10.36 35.33
C GLY A 473 -20.17 -9.22 35.81
N SER A 474 -20.36 -8.24 34.94
CA SER A 474 -21.30 -7.13 35.12
C SER A 474 -22.38 -7.14 34.05
N GLU A 475 -23.53 -6.54 34.34
CA GLU A 475 -24.57 -6.31 33.34
C GLU A 475 -24.07 -5.32 32.28
N TYR A 476 -24.20 -5.68 31.01
CA TYR A 476 -23.97 -4.82 29.86
C TYR A 476 -25.26 -4.04 29.58
N THR A 477 -25.17 -2.71 29.65
CA THR A 477 -26.34 -1.81 29.58
C THR A 477 -26.30 -0.85 28.39
N THR A 478 -25.17 -0.73 27.69
CA THR A 478 -25.02 0.15 26.53
C THR A 478 -25.99 -0.27 25.43
N GLY A 479 -26.84 0.65 24.96
CA GLY A 479 -27.86 0.37 23.94
C GLY A 479 -29.00 -0.54 24.41
N VAL A 480 -29.05 -0.97 25.68
CA VAL A 480 -30.07 -1.89 26.21
C VAL A 480 -31.22 -1.14 26.88
N THR A 481 -32.44 -1.47 26.51
CA THR A 481 -33.68 -0.96 27.13
C THR A 481 -34.52 -2.12 27.67
N VAL A 482 -34.99 -2.02 28.92
CA VAL A 482 -35.88 -3.01 29.54
C VAL A 482 -37.25 -2.39 29.80
N VAL A 483 -38.30 -3.04 29.34
CA VAL A 483 -39.68 -2.56 29.47
C VAL A 483 -40.58 -3.62 30.09
N GLY A 484 -41.40 -3.20 31.07
CA GLY A 484 -42.38 -4.06 31.73
C GLY A 484 -41.78 -5.08 32.71
N THR A 485 -42.63 -5.98 33.21
CA THR A 485 -42.24 -7.08 34.09
C THR A 485 -42.28 -8.38 33.30
N PRO A 486 -41.16 -9.13 33.16
CA PRO A 486 -41.15 -10.42 32.47
C PRO A 486 -42.28 -11.33 32.95
N GLY A 487 -42.91 -12.06 32.04
CA GLY A 487 -44.11 -12.86 32.31
C GLY A 487 -45.44 -12.10 32.21
N GLN A 488 -45.42 -10.83 31.83
CA GLN A 488 -46.61 -10.01 31.58
C GLN A 488 -46.64 -9.51 30.14
N THR A 489 -47.84 -9.37 29.57
CA THR A 489 -48.03 -8.87 28.21
C THR A 489 -47.32 -7.55 27.96
N GLY A 490 -46.50 -7.51 26.91
CA GLY A 490 -45.76 -6.32 26.48
C GLY A 490 -44.42 -6.12 27.18
N ALA A 491 -43.97 -7.06 28.02
CA ALA A 491 -42.65 -7.02 28.63
C ALA A 491 -41.57 -7.47 27.65
N TYR A 492 -40.45 -6.76 27.58
CA TYR A 492 -39.32 -7.10 26.72
C TYR A 492 -38.00 -6.51 27.20
N THR A 493 -36.91 -7.09 26.72
CA THR A 493 -35.57 -6.49 26.75
C THR A 493 -35.16 -6.23 25.31
N GLU A 494 -34.69 -5.03 24.99
CA GLU A 494 -34.28 -4.61 23.65
C GLU A 494 -32.83 -4.16 23.68
N ILE A 495 -32.09 -4.41 22.61
CA ILE A 495 -30.74 -3.92 22.42
C ILE A 495 -30.62 -3.28 21.03
N ILE A 496 -30.15 -2.04 20.99
CA ILE A 496 -29.55 -1.44 19.80
C ILE A 496 -28.07 -1.73 19.92
N VAL A 497 -27.53 -2.60 19.05
CA VAL A 497 -26.13 -3.02 19.15
C VAL A 497 -25.25 -1.84 18.71
N PRO A 498 -24.46 -1.23 19.61
CA PRO A 498 -23.59 -0.11 19.22
C PRO A 498 -22.42 -0.62 18.36
N ASP A 499 -21.83 0.26 17.56
CA ASP A 499 -20.64 -0.08 16.74
C ASP A 499 -19.45 -0.52 17.61
N THR A 500 -19.36 0.03 18.83
CA THR A 500 -18.37 -0.33 19.85
C THR A 500 -18.72 -1.58 20.67
N ALA A 501 -19.74 -2.35 20.27
CA ALA A 501 -20.08 -3.59 20.96
C ALA A 501 -18.90 -4.60 20.89
N PRO A 502 -18.67 -5.38 21.95
CA PRO A 502 -17.69 -6.47 21.91
C PRO A 502 -18.16 -7.57 20.97
N ASP A 503 -17.23 -8.35 20.39
CA ASP A 503 -17.54 -9.42 19.42
C ASP A 503 -18.40 -10.56 19.98
N THR A 504 -18.56 -10.63 21.30
CA THR A 504 -19.44 -11.60 21.94
C THR A 504 -20.20 -10.95 23.10
N LEU A 505 -21.52 -11.15 23.10
CA LEU A 505 -22.37 -10.86 24.24
C LEU A 505 -23.03 -12.15 24.73
N TYR A 506 -23.09 -12.29 26.05
CA TYR A 506 -23.79 -13.37 26.73
C TYR A 506 -25.14 -12.88 27.19
N VAL A 507 -26.19 -13.52 26.68
CA VAL A 507 -27.53 -13.40 27.21
C VAL A 507 -27.63 -14.29 28.44
N TYR A 508 -28.01 -13.74 29.59
CA TYR A 508 -28.12 -14.49 30.84
C TYR A 508 -29.38 -14.12 31.63
N CYS A 509 -29.78 -14.98 32.54
CA CYS A 509 -30.86 -14.72 33.48
C CYS A 509 -30.32 -14.02 34.73
N HIS A 510 -30.75 -12.80 34.96
CA HIS A 510 -30.35 -12.02 36.14
C HIS A 510 -30.61 -12.77 37.46
N ASN A 511 -31.76 -13.44 37.58
CA ASN A 511 -32.20 -14.05 38.84
C ASN A 511 -31.65 -15.46 39.10
N HIS A 512 -31.17 -16.17 38.07
CA HIS A 512 -30.84 -17.59 38.17
C HIS A 512 -29.59 -17.91 37.34
N SER A 513 -28.58 -18.48 38.00
CA SER A 513 -27.35 -18.93 37.36
C SER A 513 -27.58 -20.13 36.43
N GLY A 514 -26.79 -20.21 35.37
CA GLY A 514 -26.77 -21.31 34.40
C GLY A 514 -27.85 -21.23 33.32
N ILE A 515 -28.60 -20.12 33.27
CA ILE A 515 -29.65 -19.90 32.26
C ILE A 515 -29.21 -18.77 31.33
N GLY A 516 -28.84 -19.11 30.10
CA GLY A 516 -28.34 -18.14 29.13
C GLY A 516 -27.84 -18.81 27.86
N PHE A 517 -27.28 -18.00 26.96
CA PHE A 517 -26.59 -18.40 25.75
C PHE A 517 -25.65 -17.28 25.29
N SER A 518 -24.65 -17.60 24.47
CA SER A 518 -23.79 -16.61 23.81
C SER A 518 -24.38 -16.17 22.48
N SER A 519 -24.07 -14.95 22.07
CA SER A 519 -24.29 -14.46 20.72
C SER A 519 -23.01 -13.80 20.21
N ASN A 520 -22.62 -14.15 18.99
CA ASN A 520 -21.61 -13.40 18.26
C ASN A 520 -22.20 -12.06 17.83
N ILE A 521 -21.35 -11.03 17.81
CA ILE A 521 -21.67 -9.71 17.30
C ILE A 521 -20.90 -9.51 16.00
N GLU A 522 -21.63 -9.43 14.89
CA GLU A 522 -21.09 -9.29 13.54
C GLU A 522 -21.19 -7.86 13.04
N VAL A 523 -20.43 -7.57 11.98
CA VAL A 523 -20.38 -6.25 11.34
C VAL A 523 -21.53 -6.13 10.36
N ASN A 524 -22.19 -4.98 10.36
CA ASN A 524 -23.09 -4.61 9.28
C ASN A 524 -22.28 -3.96 8.15
N GLU A 525 -21.94 -4.75 7.15
CA GLU A 525 -21.23 -4.35 5.92
C GLU A 525 -22.05 -3.42 4.99
N GLY A 526 -23.20 -2.90 5.44
CA GLY A 526 -23.95 -1.82 4.79
C GLY A 526 -24.31 -2.03 3.31
N THR A 527 -24.05 -1.05 2.45
CA THR A 527 -24.38 -1.13 1.02
C THR A 527 -23.25 -0.60 0.16
N ASP A 528 -22.58 -1.52 -0.52
CA ASP A 528 -21.45 -1.19 -1.37
C ASP A 528 -21.86 -0.96 -2.82
N THR A 529 -21.04 -0.18 -3.51
CA THR A 529 -21.09 0.01 -4.96
C THR A 529 -19.79 -0.46 -5.60
N LEU A 530 -19.87 -1.50 -6.43
CA LEU A 530 -18.73 -2.16 -7.06
C LEU A 530 -18.60 -1.81 -8.56
N THR A 531 -17.38 -1.49 -8.98
CA THR A 531 -16.94 -1.32 -10.38
C THR A 531 -15.67 -2.14 -10.62
N ASN A 532 -15.48 -2.67 -11.83
CA ASN A 532 -14.30 -3.48 -12.21
C ASN A 532 -13.90 -4.58 -11.20
N VAL A 533 -14.88 -5.33 -10.68
CA VAL A 533 -14.65 -6.47 -9.77
C VAL A 533 -15.18 -7.76 -10.41
N GLU A 534 -14.31 -8.77 -10.56
CA GLU A 534 -14.63 -10.05 -11.20
C GLU A 534 -15.31 -11.03 -10.25
N TYR A 535 -15.00 -10.97 -8.95
CA TYR A 535 -15.50 -11.91 -7.94
C TYR A 535 -16.04 -11.19 -6.70
N MET A 536 -17.09 -11.75 -6.12
CA MET A 536 -17.57 -11.43 -4.78
C MET A 536 -17.42 -12.70 -3.93
N LYS A 537 -16.61 -12.64 -2.88
CA LYS A 537 -16.36 -13.75 -1.97
C LYS A 537 -17.12 -13.51 -0.66
N PHE A 538 -18.17 -14.28 -0.44
CA PHE A 538 -18.90 -14.38 0.81
C PHE A 538 -18.32 -15.50 1.68
N SER A 539 -18.71 -15.58 2.95
CA SER A 539 -18.24 -16.65 3.85
C SER A 539 -18.67 -18.06 3.43
N ASP A 540 -19.80 -18.18 2.73
CA ASP A 540 -20.38 -19.45 2.28
C ASP A 540 -20.02 -19.82 0.83
N LYS A 541 -19.71 -18.84 -0.02
CA LYS A 541 -19.39 -19.06 -1.45
C LYS A 541 -18.70 -17.87 -2.11
N THR A 542 -18.08 -18.12 -3.26
CA THR A 542 -17.65 -17.08 -4.19
C THR A 542 -18.59 -17.02 -5.39
N VAL A 543 -19.00 -15.81 -5.77
CA VAL A 543 -19.84 -15.52 -6.94
C VAL A 543 -18.99 -14.71 -7.92
N SER A 544 -18.89 -15.16 -9.17
CA SER A 544 -18.22 -14.40 -10.22
C SER A 544 -19.18 -13.43 -10.90
N LYS A 545 -18.82 -12.14 -11.02
CA LYS A 545 -19.45 -11.16 -11.91
C LYS A 545 -19.24 -11.52 -13.38
N ILE A 546 -18.33 -12.45 -13.68
CA ILE A 546 -18.13 -13.03 -15.02
C ILE A 546 -19.42 -13.75 -15.46
N SER A 547 -20.41 -12.98 -15.93
CA SER A 547 -21.04 -13.34 -17.18
C SER A 547 -19.89 -13.37 -18.17
N LEU A 548 -19.44 -14.57 -18.55
CA LEU A 548 -18.65 -14.68 -19.76
C LEU A 548 -19.40 -13.87 -20.81
N GLU A 549 -18.74 -12.94 -21.51
CA GLU A 549 -19.33 -12.35 -22.73
C GLU A 549 -19.76 -13.45 -23.73
N TYR A 550 -19.29 -14.68 -23.50
CA TYR A 550 -19.60 -15.90 -24.21
C TYR A 550 -19.95 -17.05 -23.24
N SER A 551 -21.24 -17.38 -23.08
CA SER A 551 -21.60 -18.69 -22.55
C SER A 551 -21.29 -19.75 -23.60
N LEU A 552 -20.70 -20.90 -23.22
CA LEU A 552 -20.71 -22.09 -24.07
C LEU A 552 -22.16 -22.43 -24.40
N SER A 553 -22.54 -22.24 -25.65
CA SER A 553 -23.83 -22.65 -26.16
C SER A 553 -23.95 -24.17 -26.04
N SER A 554 -25.08 -24.67 -25.52
CA SER A 554 -25.42 -26.09 -25.64
C SER A 554 -25.79 -26.47 -27.09
N ASP A 555 -26.04 -25.47 -27.93
CA ASP A 555 -26.32 -25.61 -29.34
C ASP A 555 -25.05 -25.37 -30.16
N THR A 556 -24.67 -26.34 -30.98
CA THR A 556 -23.56 -26.18 -31.93
C THR A 556 -23.95 -25.17 -33.01
N ASP A 557 -23.23 -24.05 -33.09
CA ASP A 557 -23.23 -23.18 -34.28
C ASP A 557 -22.11 -23.64 -35.23
N PRO A 558 -22.43 -24.32 -36.34
CA PRO A 558 -21.43 -24.85 -37.27
C PRO A 558 -20.73 -23.75 -38.09
N SER A 559 -21.06 -22.47 -37.90
CA SER A 559 -20.47 -21.33 -38.61
C SER A 559 -19.37 -20.58 -37.84
N GLN A 560 -19.12 -20.95 -36.58
CA GLN A 560 -18.14 -20.29 -35.70
C GLN A 560 -17.06 -21.28 -35.23
N ASN A 561 -15.82 -20.82 -35.09
CA ASN A 561 -14.74 -21.59 -34.46
C ASN A 561 -14.82 -21.45 -32.93
N ILE A 562 -15.01 -22.56 -32.22
CA ILE A 562 -15.07 -22.59 -30.75
C ILE A 562 -13.67 -22.84 -30.19
N LEU A 563 -13.18 -21.94 -29.33
CA LEU A 563 -11.99 -22.15 -28.50
C LEU A 563 -12.44 -22.73 -27.15
N THR A 564 -11.87 -23.88 -26.76
CA THR A 564 -12.06 -24.50 -25.43
C THR A 564 -10.89 -24.20 -24.50
N ALA A 565 -11.16 -24.18 -23.19
CA ALA A 565 -10.21 -23.79 -22.17
C ALA A 565 -8.96 -24.70 -22.06
N HIS A 566 -7.86 -24.05 -21.64
CA HIS A 566 -6.55 -24.57 -21.25
C HIS A 566 -6.59 -25.98 -20.61
N SER A 567 -5.82 -26.91 -21.16
CA SER A 567 -5.53 -28.21 -20.54
C SER A 567 -4.08 -28.20 -20.06
N GLU A 568 -3.84 -28.51 -18.79
CA GLU A 568 -2.46 -28.69 -18.27
C GLU A 568 -1.75 -29.92 -18.85
N THR A 569 -2.48 -30.76 -19.60
CA THR A 569 -1.93 -31.94 -20.25
C THR A 569 -2.10 -31.85 -21.76
N THR A 570 -1.04 -32.16 -22.52
CA THR A 570 -1.17 -32.27 -23.96
C THR A 570 -1.97 -33.52 -24.30
N LEU A 571 -3.16 -33.38 -24.88
CA LEU A 571 -3.95 -34.52 -25.33
C LEU A 571 -3.36 -35.10 -26.63
N SER A 572 -3.36 -36.42 -26.77
CA SER A 572 -2.85 -37.09 -27.98
C SER A 572 -3.82 -36.95 -29.15
N GLY A 573 -3.35 -36.57 -30.34
CA GLY A 573 -4.17 -36.57 -31.56
C GLY A 573 -3.88 -35.41 -32.52
N THR A 574 -4.73 -35.28 -33.55
CA THR A 574 -4.72 -34.16 -34.52
C THR A 574 -6.02 -33.38 -34.40
N LEU A 575 -5.92 -32.09 -34.10
CA LEU A 575 -7.01 -31.12 -34.17
C LEU A 575 -7.07 -30.56 -35.59
N ASN A 576 -8.17 -30.84 -36.29
CA ASN A 576 -8.44 -30.30 -37.62
C ASN A 576 -9.45 -29.16 -37.48
N PHE A 577 -9.11 -28.00 -38.02
CA PHE A 577 -10.02 -26.88 -38.16
C PHE A 577 -10.72 -26.95 -39.53
N ASN A 578 -11.60 -25.99 -39.81
CA ASN A 578 -12.38 -25.97 -41.04
C ASN A 578 -11.57 -25.37 -42.21
N ALA A 579 -12.00 -25.62 -43.44
CA ALA A 579 -11.32 -25.17 -44.67
C ALA A 579 -11.46 -23.65 -44.99
N GLY A 580 -11.62 -22.81 -43.97
CA GLY A 580 -11.65 -21.34 -44.11
C GLY A 580 -10.53 -20.70 -43.31
N ASN A 581 -10.31 -19.39 -43.48
CA ASN A 581 -9.24 -18.67 -42.79
C ASN A 581 -9.46 -18.72 -41.26
N ASN A 582 -8.53 -19.32 -40.53
CA ASN A 582 -8.63 -19.55 -39.09
C ASN A 582 -7.56 -18.76 -38.31
N ILE A 583 -7.90 -18.43 -37.07
CA ILE A 583 -6.93 -18.05 -36.05
C ILE A 583 -6.84 -19.23 -35.07
N ILE A 584 -5.68 -19.85 -35.00
CA ILE A 584 -5.44 -21.10 -34.28
C ILE A 584 -4.47 -20.82 -33.14
N ILE A 585 -4.96 -20.92 -31.91
CA ILE A 585 -4.14 -20.77 -30.70
C ILE A 585 -3.64 -22.16 -30.28
N LEU A 586 -2.33 -22.27 -30.10
CA LEU A 586 -1.72 -23.50 -29.60
C LEU A 586 -1.79 -23.53 -28.08
N ASP A 587 -2.60 -24.44 -27.54
CA ASP A 587 -2.98 -24.52 -26.12
C ASP A 587 -2.81 -25.91 -25.50
N GLY A 588 -2.29 -26.87 -26.27
CA GLY A 588 -2.07 -28.25 -25.83
C GLY A 588 -3.27 -29.18 -25.98
N GLN A 589 -4.39 -28.74 -26.55
CA GLN A 589 -5.54 -29.63 -26.78
C GLN A 589 -5.27 -30.75 -27.80
N ALA A 590 -4.18 -30.69 -28.58
CA ALA A 590 -3.74 -31.78 -29.44
C ALA A 590 -2.23 -31.76 -29.64
N THR A 591 -1.63 -32.89 -29.99
CA THR A 591 -0.22 -32.98 -30.43
C THR A 591 -0.01 -32.47 -31.86
N THR A 592 -1.07 -32.29 -32.65
CA THR A 592 -0.99 -31.80 -34.03
C THR A 592 -2.15 -30.87 -34.35
N TYR A 593 -1.88 -29.72 -34.96
CA TYR A 593 -2.86 -28.73 -35.42
C TYR A 593 -2.83 -28.65 -36.95
N ARG A 594 -4.01 -28.48 -37.56
CA ARG A 594 -4.17 -28.39 -39.03
C ARG A 594 -5.40 -27.57 -39.40
N GLY A 595 -5.22 -26.48 -40.13
CA GLY A 595 -6.25 -25.58 -40.66
C GLY A 595 -6.91 -26.04 -41.97
N LEU A 596 -6.30 -26.98 -42.68
CA LEU A 596 -6.80 -27.59 -43.93
C LEU A 596 -6.64 -26.72 -45.19
N GLU A 597 -7.61 -25.90 -45.56
CA GLU A 597 -7.53 -24.95 -46.69
C GLU A 597 -7.87 -23.56 -46.15
N GLY A 598 -7.47 -22.49 -46.84
CA GLY A 598 -7.62 -21.12 -46.35
C GLY A 598 -6.32 -20.55 -45.79
N ASP A 599 -6.29 -19.24 -45.54
CA ASP A 599 -5.12 -18.55 -45.04
C ASP A 599 -5.20 -18.45 -43.51
N ASP A 600 -4.42 -19.28 -42.81
CA ASP A 600 -4.53 -19.45 -41.36
C ASP A 600 -3.42 -18.74 -40.59
N THR A 601 -3.73 -18.27 -39.38
CA THR A 601 -2.76 -17.67 -38.45
C THR A 601 -2.63 -18.54 -37.20
N TYR A 602 -1.43 -19.05 -36.94
CA TYR A 602 -1.10 -19.88 -35.79
C TYR A 602 -0.40 -19.05 -34.71
N PHE A 603 -1.01 -18.92 -33.55
CA PHE A 603 -0.45 -18.26 -32.37
C PHE A 603 0.29 -19.26 -31.49
N ILE A 604 1.61 -19.11 -31.41
CA ILE A 604 2.46 -19.89 -30.51
C ILE A 604 2.71 -19.02 -29.27
N SER A 605 2.20 -19.45 -28.11
CA SER A 605 2.35 -18.69 -26.85
C SER A 605 2.69 -19.59 -25.67
N GLN A 606 2.91 -18.99 -24.50
CA GLN A 606 3.14 -19.71 -23.24
C GLN A 606 1.93 -20.53 -22.75
N LEU A 607 0.77 -20.44 -23.43
CA LEU A 607 -0.43 -21.23 -23.12
C LEU A 607 -0.24 -22.74 -23.34
N LEU A 608 0.74 -23.13 -24.14
CA LEU A 608 1.14 -24.53 -24.28
C LEU A 608 1.53 -25.13 -22.92
N PRO A 609 1.23 -26.41 -22.65
CA PRO A 609 1.74 -27.10 -21.47
C PRO A 609 3.28 -27.15 -21.47
N LYS A 610 3.89 -27.08 -20.27
CA LYS A 610 5.35 -27.19 -20.11
C LYS A 610 5.86 -28.50 -20.73
N ASN A 611 7.00 -28.45 -21.42
CA ASN A 611 7.62 -29.58 -22.13
C ASN A 611 6.76 -30.24 -23.23
N SER A 612 5.71 -29.56 -23.72
CA SER A 612 4.88 -30.08 -24.81
C SER A 612 5.64 -30.15 -26.13
N LYS A 613 5.30 -31.16 -26.95
CA LYS A 613 5.81 -31.33 -28.31
C LYS A 613 4.64 -31.33 -29.28
N ILE A 614 4.48 -30.22 -29.99
CA ILE A 614 3.33 -29.96 -30.86
C ILE A 614 3.79 -29.88 -32.31
N SER A 615 2.91 -30.25 -33.24
CA SER A 615 3.15 -30.10 -34.67
C SER A 615 2.06 -29.27 -35.37
N ILE A 616 2.44 -28.38 -36.27
CA ILE A 616 1.54 -27.75 -37.24
C ILE A 616 1.76 -28.47 -38.57
N THR A 617 0.70 -29.04 -39.15
CA THR A 617 0.78 -29.84 -40.40
C THR A 617 0.05 -29.23 -41.57
N ASP A 618 -0.28 -27.94 -41.47
CA ASP A 618 -0.90 -27.22 -42.56
C ASP A 618 0.09 -26.92 -43.68
N THR A 619 -0.31 -27.19 -44.91
CA THR A 619 0.55 -26.99 -46.09
C THR A 619 -0.19 -26.33 -47.26
N SER A 620 -1.41 -25.86 -47.02
CA SER A 620 -2.30 -25.25 -48.00
C SER A 620 -2.66 -23.84 -47.54
N GLY A 621 -2.89 -22.92 -48.48
CA GLY A 621 -3.10 -21.50 -48.18
C GLY A 621 -1.82 -20.74 -47.81
N ASP A 622 -1.96 -19.42 -47.66
CA ASP A 622 -0.89 -18.49 -47.25
C ASP A 622 -0.91 -18.34 -45.71
N ASN A 623 -0.28 -19.27 -45.02
CA ASN A 623 -0.35 -19.35 -43.56
C ASN A 623 0.65 -18.43 -42.86
N THR A 624 0.32 -18.00 -41.65
CA THR A 624 1.15 -17.13 -40.81
C THR A 624 1.44 -17.79 -39.45
N ILE A 625 2.69 -17.77 -39.01
CA ILE A 625 3.06 -18.03 -37.61
C ILE A 625 3.19 -16.69 -36.90
N GLN A 626 2.46 -16.53 -35.79
CA GLN A 626 2.52 -15.34 -34.95
C GLN A 626 3.04 -15.69 -33.56
N LEU A 627 4.03 -14.92 -33.11
CA LEU A 627 4.58 -14.99 -31.76
C LEU A 627 4.22 -13.70 -31.00
N PRO A 628 3.51 -13.76 -29.86
CA PRO A 628 3.27 -12.61 -29.02
C PRO A 628 4.55 -12.19 -28.28
N ALA A 629 4.58 -10.93 -27.83
CA ALA A 629 5.78 -10.28 -27.28
C ALA A 629 6.39 -10.98 -26.05
N ASN A 630 5.58 -11.74 -25.31
CA ASN A 630 5.98 -12.48 -24.10
C ASN A 630 6.37 -13.95 -24.36
N THR A 631 6.58 -14.33 -25.62
CA THR A 631 6.96 -15.70 -25.99
C THR A 631 8.35 -15.71 -26.61
N TYR A 632 9.30 -16.33 -25.90
CA TYR A 632 10.70 -16.32 -26.27
C TYR A 632 11.11 -17.65 -26.92
N ILE A 633 11.73 -17.57 -28.09
CA ILE A 633 12.35 -18.72 -28.77
C ILE A 633 13.79 -18.85 -28.28
N ASP A 634 14.11 -19.98 -27.68
CA ASP A 634 15.47 -20.35 -27.27
C ASP A 634 16.28 -20.86 -28.47
N THR A 635 15.74 -21.82 -29.21
CA THR A 635 16.40 -22.34 -30.41
C THR A 635 15.45 -22.53 -31.58
N SER A 636 15.96 -22.34 -32.79
CA SER A 636 15.23 -22.61 -34.02
C SER A 636 16.05 -23.49 -34.97
N LEU A 637 15.37 -24.43 -35.63
CA LEU A 637 15.97 -25.31 -36.63
C LEU A 637 15.10 -25.29 -37.89
N PHE A 638 15.68 -24.83 -38.99
CA PHE A 638 15.00 -24.80 -40.29
C PHE A 638 15.60 -25.82 -41.25
N THR A 639 14.72 -26.46 -42.01
CA THR A 639 15.04 -27.27 -43.18
C THR A 639 14.24 -26.74 -44.38
N LYS A 640 14.42 -27.33 -45.57
CA LYS A 640 13.77 -26.85 -46.80
C LYS A 640 12.25 -26.73 -46.68
N ASN A 641 11.58 -27.63 -45.97
CA ASN A 641 10.12 -27.70 -45.89
C ASN A 641 9.61 -28.00 -44.47
N ALA A 642 10.41 -27.70 -43.45
CA ALA A 642 10.00 -27.83 -42.06
C ALA A 642 10.82 -26.91 -41.16
N ALA A 643 10.22 -26.42 -40.08
CA ALA A 643 10.86 -25.66 -39.03
C ALA A 643 10.55 -26.31 -37.68
N ARG A 644 11.48 -26.20 -36.72
CA ARG A 644 11.23 -26.52 -35.31
C ARG A 644 11.65 -25.34 -34.47
N LEU A 645 10.73 -24.87 -33.64
CA LEU A 645 10.94 -23.79 -32.67
C LEU A 645 10.93 -24.40 -31.28
N THR A 646 11.93 -24.09 -30.48
CA THR A 646 12.00 -24.47 -29.07
C THR A 646 11.92 -23.20 -28.23
N LEU A 647 10.99 -23.16 -27.27
CA LEU A 647 10.84 -22.02 -26.35
C LEU A 647 11.77 -22.17 -25.12
N GLU A 648 11.97 -21.08 -24.38
CA GLU A 648 12.87 -20.96 -23.22
C GLU A 648 12.71 -22.03 -22.12
N ASP A 649 11.56 -22.68 -22.06
CA ASP A 649 11.18 -23.66 -21.05
C ASP A 649 10.93 -25.06 -21.63
N GLY A 650 11.53 -25.35 -22.80
CA GLY A 650 11.63 -26.69 -23.36
C GLY A 650 10.42 -27.15 -24.18
N ARG A 651 9.43 -26.27 -24.43
CA ARG A 651 8.34 -26.54 -25.38
C ARG A 651 8.88 -26.60 -26.81
N GLU A 652 8.44 -27.57 -27.61
CA GLU A 652 8.84 -27.72 -29.00
C GLU A 652 7.63 -27.63 -29.94
N VAL A 653 7.68 -26.75 -30.94
CA VAL A 653 6.69 -26.65 -32.01
C VAL A 653 7.35 -26.98 -33.35
N THR A 654 6.86 -28.03 -34.01
CA THR A 654 7.33 -28.47 -35.34
C THR A 654 6.34 -28.04 -36.42
N ILE A 655 6.77 -27.20 -37.35
CA ILE A 655 5.96 -26.70 -38.47
C ILE A 655 6.35 -27.47 -39.72
N SER A 656 5.40 -28.18 -40.31
CA SER A 656 5.55 -28.85 -41.61
C SER A 656 5.18 -27.90 -42.73
N GLY A 657 5.89 -27.95 -43.87
CA GLY A 657 5.68 -27.03 -44.98
C GLY A 657 6.09 -25.59 -44.66
N ALA A 658 7.06 -25.40 -43.76
CA ALA A 658 7.51 -24.10 -43.26
C ALA A 658 7.89 -23.08 -44.36
N ASP A 659 8.27 -23.54 -45.55
CA ASP A 659 8.55 -22.70 -46.72
C ASP A 659 7.32 -21.99 -47.29
N LYS A 660 6.12 -22.36 -46.83
CA LYS A 660 4.84 -21.74 -47.20
C LYS A 660 4.25 -20.85 -46.10
N PHE A 661 4.97 -20.64 -45.01
CA PHE A 661 4.52 -19.79 -43.91
C PHE A 661 5.20 -18.43 -43.95
N THR A 662 4.44 -17.38 -43.64
CA THR A 662 4.98 -16.09 -43.20
C THR A 662 5.19 -16.12 -41.70
N TYR A 663 6.28 -15.54 -41.21
CA TYR A 663 6.60 -15.50 -39.78
C TYR A 663 6.50 -14.06 -39.28
N ASN A 664 5.49 -13.78 -38.47
CA ASN A 664 5.30 -12.51 -37.78
C ASN A 664 5.81 -12.64 -36.34
N VAL A 665 7.11 -12.35 -36.18
CA VAL A 665 7.81 -12.48 -34.90
C VAL A 665 7.76 -11.14 -34.15
N GLY A 666 6.74 -10.98 -33.30
CA GLY A 666 6.52 -9.76 -32.51
C GLY A 666 7.24 -9.72 -31.16
N GLY A 667 7.95 -10.79 -30.77
CA GLY A 667 8.79 -10.87 -29.57
C GLY A 667 10.25 -11.04 -29.97
N ASN A 668 11.09 -10.06 -29.59
CA ASN A 668 12.55 -9.99 -29.75
C ASN A 668 13.19 -10.87 -30.84
N ILE A 669 13.58 -10.22 -31.95
CA ILE A 669 14.52 -10.76 -32.93
C ILE A 669 15.86 -10.97 -32.19
N THR A 670 16.15 -12.20 -31.75
CA THR A 670 17.48 -12.53 -31.27
C THR A 670 18.43 -12.54 -32.47
N ASN A 671 19.39 -11.62 -32.46
CA ASN A 671 20.47 -11.53 -33.45
C ASN A 671 21.43 -12.71 -33.38
#